data_AF-A0A3B9GIE1-F1
#
_entry.id   AF-A0A3B9GIE1-F1
#
_cell.length_a   1.000
_cell.length_b   1.000
_cell.length_c   1.000
_cell.angle_alpha   90.00
_cell.angle_beta   90.00
_cell.angle_gamma   90.00
#
_symmetry.space_group_name_H-M   'P 1'
#
loop_
_entity.id
_entity.type
_entity.pdbx_description
1 polymer ?
#
loop_
_entity_poly.entity_id
_entity_poly.type
_entity_poly.pdbx_seq_one_letter_code
_entity_poly.pdbx_strand_id
1 'polypeptide(L)'
;ALGAEAGTADKCAELASELPLGIEAIAKGIQGIARALSSVDGLVEAGRAGLSSLVSGVKEQIVGLEERSAGMRDISEFGAQVSEGASRIAEIADENRLIAINASVSASKAGDRVKGFKVIASEISKLSNAMAERVPFVVHSAAQVGTRMDQIMAGMDGSIASTRRALASIDEAFERLDLITASVRAAAEGSSAMLSENTALAEGGRTIDGALSAIRDAISRSRDGAAALSALMDGQKQAIARLAGRTPELLLLGKRLAAQDGGEEGRKVVRINEIALDRYDPALTRMIREIHYTSFTCIRLLRYSSEKKIVPYLAETWFLHPDGRSWEFALKRDAFFNDGSPITSRDVKFSFERLLNPALGSPYAQLFSVIEGADDYRGGRAGELAGIQTPDGHTVRICLKASNNSFLSLLALGYSAIIKADKAYATRPIERGELVSAGPFMQAPDPDPSIDRLIANPRFVNGRPFIDEIHIRRTDAEPLNELLSGSVDLMYNLTAAGKKSLEERGFEGSFTPYTSRYCYGMVVNFTRQSALSASPDLRRALSMAIDKEGIIREVLAGAGERADCVIPSSLLDLGGEPFIPYDLAAAKQLVEAQRGSASAPIKVAIREYPTIAGLDRLGGALQRIFESIGLKATVDYCPLSKPIASYRDVYDLIFIGFLPEIDLYSAVEPFINPEGGDNYFGYHNPALFRELDATIGIKDQGERSDRFVRILRSLTDDAFMIPIFFQQVYCASRKGLHAIYMSAEETIMPDVFYMEPENRESADDQAGDAPGGPAGHKDIDRDYASAISALETEAAKVLDGSRALIERSNTIERSIDEQRPAIERANAHFSSFSEGAERVQMGRQRLGAQLAQSSTAASTAADAAKAVGGGLHDMMATLAVTVKGLVSVLSEVDAMLDALAAISASNDFIASISINAAIIAAKSDAGSGELRKVSQSIAAQSKRNTDYTDGLIKTVESMRETVRAHLDFLAATLAALERSASGVASAEATMAKVGPLLAEVGADGERVAEATLRLGRLVDDERRAVKAITAKADALSQAAETLRFGMDLERAVADILADVGVINRGVQRYAAGIKT
;
A
#
# COMPACT_ATOMS: atom_id res chain seq x y z
N ALA A 1 14.75 -10.68 -20.21
CA ALA A 1 13.86 -10.01 -19.24
C ALA A 1 14.25 -8.54 -19.05
N LEU A 2 15.44 -8.24 -18.51
CA LEU A 2 15.93 -6.88 -18.24
C LEU A 2 15.83 -5.90 -19.43
N GLY A 3 16.14 -6.33 -20.67
CA GLY A 3 15.98 -5.47 -21.85
C GLY A 3 14.51 -5.07 -22.15
N ALA A 4 13.56 -5.97 -21.89
CA ALA A 4 12.14 -5.67 -22.05
C ALA A 4 11.58 -4.84 -20.89
N GLU A 5 12.21 -4.89 -19.72
CA GLU A 5 11.89 -4.07 -18.55
C GLU A 5 12.40 -2.64 -18.73
N ALA A 6 13.64 -2.47 -19.23
CA ALA A 6 14.19 -1.17 -19.63
C ALA A 6 13.30 -0.45 -20.66
N GLY A 7 12.86 -1.14 -21.72
CA GLY A 7 11.93 -0.56 -22.69
C GLY A 7 10.55 -0.20 -22.10
N THR A 8 10.14 -0.83 -20.99
CA THR A 8 8.91 -0.46 -20.28
C THR A 8 9.15 0.80 -19.42
N ALA A 9 10.31 0.89 -18.77
CA ALA A 9 10.73 2.04 -17.97
C ALA A 9 10.97 3.31 -18.81
N ASP A 10 11.53 3.16 -20.02
CA ASP A 10 11.68 4.27 -20.97
C ASP A 10 10.31 4.81 -21.41
N LYS A 11 9.34 3.91 -21.62
CA LYS A 11 7.97 4.30 -21.93
C LYS A 11 7.26 4.98 -20.76
N CYS A 12 7.52 4.55 -19.52
CA CYS A 12 7.10 5.28 -18.32
C CYS A 12 7.71 6.68 -18.26
N ALA A 13 8.99 6.83 -18.61
CA ALA A 13 9.66 8.14 -18.60
C ALA A 13 9.04 9.12 -19.61
N GLU A 14 8.67 8.61 -20.78
CA GLU A 14 8.00 9.39 -21.82
C GLU A 14 6.61 9.85 -21.32
N LEU A 15 5.83 8.94 -20.71
CA LEU A 15 4.53 9.27 -20.11
C LEU A 15 4.65 10.25 -18.94
N ALA A 16 5.66 10.11 -18.08
CA ALA A 16 5.92 10.98 -16.94
C ALA A 16 6.22 12.42 -17.36
N SER A 17 6.83 12.60 -18.53
CA SER A 17 7.09 13.93 -19.09
C SER A 17 5.83 14.67 -19.54
N GLU A 18 4.72 13.96 -19.80
CA GLU A 18 3.43 14.55 -20.18
C GLU A 18 2.55 14.97 -18.98
N LEU A 19 2.79 14.40 -17.80
CA LEU A 19 2.04 14.70 -16.57
C LEU A 19 2.06 16.20 -16.21
N PRO A 20 3.23 16.88 -16.15
CA PRO A 20 3.30 18.31 -15.86
C PRO A 20 2.52 19.17 -16.85
N LEU A 21 2.54 18.81 -18.14
CA LEU A 21 1.84 19.55 -19.20
C LEU A 21 0.31 19.48 -19.03
N GLY A 22 -0.21 18.33 -18.62
CA GLY A 22 -1.64 18.16 -18.32
C GLY A 22 -2.08 18.95 -17.09
N ILE A 23 -1.27 18.95 -16.02
CA ILE A 23 -1.53 19.70 -14.79
C ILE A 23 -1.49 21.22 -15.03
N GLU A 24 -0.56 21.68 -15.87
CA GLU A 24 -0.46 23.08 -16.27
C GLU A 24 -1.67 23.52 -17.11
N ALA A 25 -2.16 22.66 -18.02
CA ALA A 25 -3.37 22.92 -18.80
C ALA A 25 -4.61 23.08 -17.91
N ILE A 26 -4.76 22.25 -16.87
CA ILE A 26 -5.82 22.37 -15.85
C ILE A 26 -5.68 23.70 -15.09
N ALA A 27 -4.47 24.03 -14.62
CA ALA A 27 -4.20 25.28 -13.91
C ALA A 27 -4.61 26.51 -14.73
N LYS A 28 -4.23 26.53 -16.01
CA LYS A 28 -4.52 27.63 -16.94
C LYS A 28 -6.02 27.80 -17.17
N GLY A 29 -6.77 26.69 -17.28
CA GLY A 29 -8.23 26.72 -17.39
C GLY A 29 -8.91 27.26 -16.13
N ILE A 30 -8.47 26.81 -14.94
CA ILE A 30 -8.99 27.31 -13.65
C ILE A 30 -8.69 28.80 -13.46
N GLN A 31 -7.49 29.26 -13.86
CA GLN A 31 -7.15 30.68 -13.83
C GLN A 31 -7.94 31.52 -14.86
N GLY A 32 -8.37 30.91 -15.97
CA GLY A 32 -9.31 31.51 -16.92
C GLY A 32 -10.69 31.74 -16.26
N ILE A 33 -11.24 30.69 -15.65
CA ILE A 33 -12.49 30.73 -14.86
C ILE A 33 -12.45 31.84 -13.82
N ALA A 34 -11.41 31.90 -12.98
CA ALA A 34 -11.29 32.89 -11.91
C ALA A 34 -11.28 34.35 -12.44
N ARG A 35 -10.58 34.61 -13.56
CA ARG A 35 -10.52 35.94 -14.18
C ARG A 35 -11.85 36.36 -14.79
N ALA A 36 -12.53 35.43 -15.46
CA ALA A 36 -13.85 35.70 -16.03
C ALA A 36 -14.91 35.92 -14.93
N LEU A 37 -14.89 35.14 -13.84
CA LEU A 37 -15.78 35.34 -12.69
C LEU A 37 -15.56 36.69 -12.00
N SER A 38 -14.30 37.11 -11.81
CA SER A 38 -14.00 38.45 -11.26
C SER A 38 -14.50 39.57 -12.17
N SER A 39 -14.46 39.37 -13.48
CA SER A 39 -15.00 40.34 -14.45
C SER A 39 -16.53 40.38 -14.41
N VAL A 40 -17.19 39.23 -14.25
CA VAL A 40 -18.65 39.14 -14.06
C VAL A 40 -19.07 39.87 -12.78
N ASP A 41 -18.38 39.62 -11.66
CA ASP A 41 -18.66 40.27 -10.36
C ASP A 41 -18.60 41.80 -10.48
N GLY A 42 -17.55 42.33 -11.12
CA GLY A 42 -17.41 43.76 -11.35
C GLY A 42 -18.52 44.35 -12.24
N LEU A 43 -18.99 43.63 -13.25
CA LEU A 43 -20.11 44.08 -14.10
C LEU A 43 -21.45 44.03 -13.36
N VAL A 44 -21.67 43.00 -12.53
CA VAL A 44 -22.88 42.84 -11.71
C VAL A 44 -22.98 43.99 -10.71
N GLU A 45 -21.90 44.30 -9.98
CA GLU A 45 -21.84 45.44 -9.05
C GLU A 45 -22.04 46.78 -9.77
N ALA A 46 -21.39 46.98 -10.93
CA ALA A 46 -21.54 48.21 -11.71
C ALA A 46 -23.00 48.43 -12.18
N GLY A 47 -23.67 47.40 -12.71
CA GLY A 47 -25.06 47.55 -13.11
C GLY A 47 -26.04 47.59 -11.93
N ARG A 48 -25.71 46.96 -10.79
CA ARG A 48 -26.46 47.13 -9.53
C ARG A 48 -26.45 48.58 -9.05
N ALA A 49 -25.27 49.20 -9.03
CA ALA A 49 -25.11 50.61 -8.68
C ALA A 49 -25.88 51.52 -9.67
N GLY A 50 -25.81 51.21 -10.97
CA GLY A 50 -26.55 51.93 -12.02
C GLY A 50 -28.08 51.87 -11.83
N LEU A 51 -28.63 50.66 -11.58
CA LEU A 51 -30.06 50.48 -11.34
C LEU A 51 -30.53 51.14 -10.03
N SER A 52 -29.71 51.10 -8.96
CA SER A 52 -30.05 51.71 -7.67
C SER A 52 -30.13 53.23 -7.76
N SER A 53 -29.12 53.85 -8.39
CA SER A 53 -29.12 55.30 -8.64
C SER A 53 -30.34 55.72 -9.48
N LEU A 54 -30.72 54.89 -10.45
CA LEU A 54 -31.90 55.11 -11.29
C LEU A 54 -33.21 55.05 -10.51
N VAL A 55 -33.43 54.00 -9.72
CA VAL A 55 -34.65 53.83 -8.91
C VAL A 55 -34.86 55.03 -8.00
N SER A 56 -33.78 55.51 -7.38
CA SER A 56 -33.83 56.68 -6.51
C SER A 56 -34.28 57.94 -7.28
N GLY A 57 -33.67 58.19 -8.45
CA GLY A 57 -34.01 59.36 -9.27
C GLY A 57 -35.45 59.34 -9.81
N VAL A 58 -35.92 58.17 -10.27
CA VAL A 58 -37.29 58.03 -10.80
C VAL A 58 -38.33 58.16 -9.68
N LYS A 59 -38.07 57.60 -8.49
CA LYS A 59 -38.97 57.75 -7.33
C LYS A 59 -39.11 59.23 -6.93
N GLU A 60 -38.01 59.99 -6.93
CA GLU A 60 -38.02 61.43 -6.63
C GLU A 60 -38.86 62.22 -7.66
N GLN A 61 -38.73 61.89 -8.96
CA GLN A 61 -39.55 62.54 -9.99
C GLN A 61 -41.04 62.20 -9.88
N ILE A 62 -41.40 60.96 -9.52
CA ILE A 62 -42.82 60.58 -9.30
C ILE A 62 -43.43 61.41 -8.16
N VAL A 63 -42.73 61.54 -7.03
CA VAL A 63 -43.21 62.33 -5.89
C VAL A 63 -43.41 63.79 -6.29
N GLY A 64 -42.44 64.39 -6.99
CA GLY A 64 -42.57 65.77 -7.47
C GLY A 64 -43.71 65.95 -8.49
N LEU A 65 -43.96 64.98 -9.36
CA LEU A 65 -45.10 65.00 -10.29
C LEU A 65 -46.44 64.91 -9.55
N GLU A 66 -46.56 64.08 -8.51
CA GLU A 66 -47.79 63.98 -7.71
C GLU A 66 -48.12 65.28 -6.97
N GLU A 67 -47.11 65.90 -6.34
CA GLU A 67 -47.27 67.20 -5.68
C GLU A 67 -47.70 68.29 -6.67
N ARG A 68 -47.19 68.26 -7.91
CA ARG A 68 -47.52 69.23 -8.95
C ARG A 68 -48.85 68.97 -9.63
N SER A 69 -49.25 67.72 -9.79
CA SER A 69 -50.60 67.34 -10.25
C SER A 69 -51.68 67.90 -9.31
N ALA A 70 -51.40 67.91 -7.99
CA ALA A 70 -52.29 68.55 -7.02
C ALA A 70 -52.46 70.06 -7.27
N GLY A 71 -51.38 70.80 -7.55
CA GLY A 71 -51.44 72.25 -7.86
C GLY A 71 -52.10 72.59 -9.20
N MET A 72 -52.18 71.66 -10.15
CA MET A 72 -52.93 71.86 -11.41
C MET A 72 -54.44 71.90 -11.18
N ARG A 73 -54.95 71.31 -10.09
CA ARG A 73 -56.36 71.45 -9.70
C ARG A 73 -56.72 72.90 -9.36
N ASP A 74 -55.79 73.64 -8.77
CA ASP A 74 -55.97 75.04 -8.43
C ASP A 74 -56.18 75.89 -9.71
N ILE A 75 -55.57 75.49 -10.84
CA ILE A 75 -55.78 76.16 -12.14
C ILE A 75 -57.20 75.92 -12.67
N SER A 76 -57.73 74.71 -12.50
CA SER A 76 -59.13 74.40 -12.84
C SER A 76 -60.10 75.21 -11.96
N GLU A 77 -59.78 75.35 -10.67
CA GLU A 77 -60.55 76.18 -9.73
C GLU A 77 -60.50 77.67 -10.08
N PHE A 78 -59.32 78.20 -10.47
CA PHE A 78 -59.21 79.57 -10.99
C PHE A 78 -60.08 79.77 -12.24
N GLY A 79 -60.11 78.81 -13.16
CA GLY A 79 -60.99 78.84 -14.32
C GLY A 79 -62.47 78.98 -13.93
N ALA A 80 -62.92 78.22 -12.93
CA ALA A 80 -64.29 78.31 -12.42
C ALA A 80 -64.59 79.70 -11.79
N GLN A 81 -63.67 80.22 -10.98
CA GLN A 81 -63.79 81.55 -10.35
C GLN A 81 -63.83 82.69 -11.40
N VAL A 82 -63.00 82.57 -12.45
CA VAL A 82 -62.95 83.55 -13.55
C VAL A 82 -64.26 83.53 -14.35
N SER A 83 -64.83 82.35 -14.60
CA SER A 83 -66.13 82.21 -15.25
C SER A 83 -67.28 82.84 -14.45
N GLU A 84 -67.30 82.65 -13.12
CA GLU A 84 -68.32 83.26 -12.25
C GLU A 84 -68.17 84.79 -12.20
N GLY A 85 -66.96 85.29 -11.99
CA GLY A 85 -66.70 86.72 -11.91
C GLY A 85 -66.97 87.45 -13.23
N ALA A 86 -66.61 86.85 -14.37
CA ALA A 86 -66.91 87.41 -15.69
C ALA A 86 -68.42 87.56 -15.91
N SER A 87 -69.24 86.63 -15.42
CA SER A 87 -70.71 86.73 -15.53
C SER A 87 -71.28 87.94 -14.79
N ARG A 88 -70.71 88.30 -13.62
CA ARG A 88 -71.09 89.52 -12.88
C ARG A 88 -70.72 90.80 -13.63
N ILE A 89 -69.60 90.79 -14.38
CA ILE A 89 -69.23 91.93 -15.25
C ILE A 89 -70.29 92.14 -16.34
N ALA A 90 -70.82 91.07 -16.93
CA ALA A 90 -71.90 91.17 -17.92
C ALA A 90 -73.19 91.74 -17.33
N GLU A 91 -73.61 91.30 -16.14
CA GLU A 91 -74.78 91.85 -15.45
C GLU A 91 -74.64 93.36 -15.22
N ILE A 92 -73.46 93.79 -14.76
CA ILE A 92 -73.17 95.21 -14.51
C ILE A 92 -73.14 96.02 -15.83
N ALA A 93 -72.63 95.45 -16.92
CA ALA A 93 -72.62 96.07 -18.23
C ALA A 93 -74.06 96.25 -18.78
N ASP A 94 -74.92 95.24 -18.62
CA ASP A 94 -76.33 95.31 -19.04
C ASP A 94 -77.12 96.33 -18.20
N GLU A 95 -76.87 96.40 -16.89
CA GLU A 95 -77.44 97.44 -16.02
C GLU A 95 -77.00 98.84 -16.48
N ASN A 96 -75.70 99.06 -16.74
CA ASN A 96 -75.18 100.34 -17.23
C ASN A 96 -75.82 100.74 -18.56
N ARG A 97 -76.02 99.76 -19.46
CA ARG A 97 -76.73 99.95 -20.72
C ARG A 97 -78.18 100.39 -20.50
N LEU A 98 -78.93 99.68 -19.66
CA LEU A 98 -80.33 99.99 -19.33
C LEU A 98 -80.47 101.40 -18.73
N ILE A 99 -79.58 101.74 -17.80
CA ILE A 99 -79.54 103.07 -17.18
C ILE A 99 -79.21 104.14 -18.23
N ALA A 100 -78.25 103.90 -19.12
CA ALA A 100 -77.90 104.83 -20.20
C ALA A 100 -79.04 105.03 -21.22
N ILE A 101 -79.74 103.97 -21.61
CA ILE A 101 -80.92 104.04 -22.49
C ILE A 101 -82.03 104.87 -21.84
N ASN A 102 -82.35 104.57 -20.58
CA ASN A 102 -83.36 105.31 -19.82
C ASN A 102 -82.99 106.79 -19.68
N ALA A 103 -81.71 107.09 -19.45
CA ALA A 103 -81.20 108.45 -19.40
C ALA A 103 -81.32 109.18 -20.76
N SER A 104 -81.04 108.49 -21.87
CA SER A 104 -81.18 109.01 -23.24
C SER A 104 -82.64 109.35 -23.59
N VAL A 105 -83.58 108.52 -23.14
CA VAL A 105 -85.02 108.74 -23.29
C VAL A 105 -85.48 109.96 -22.47
N SER A 106 -85.05 110.06 -21.20
CA SER A 106 -85.36 111.21 -20.34
C SER A 106 -84.76 112.52 -20.87
N ALA A 107 -83.52 112.49 -21.40
CA ALA A 107 -82.91 113.64 -22.06
C ALA A 107 -83.67 114.10 -23.31
N SER A 108 -84.30 113.17 -24.05
CA SER A 108 -85.11 113.50 -25.24
C SER A 108 -86.40 114.27 -24.91
N LYS A 109 -86.88 114.22 -23.66
CA LYS A 109 -88.05 114.98 -23.19
C LYS A 109 -87.73 116.42 -22.76
N ALA A 110 -86.44 116.75 -22.55
CA ALA A 110 -86.01 118.01 -21.94
C ALA A 110 -85.70 119.17 -22.94
N GLY A 111 -85.98 119.00 -24.24
CA GLY A 111 -85.84 120.06 -25.25
C GLY A 111 -84.40 120.36 -25.69
N ASP A 112 -84.24 121.30 -26.64
CA ASP A 112 -83.03 121.52 -27.46
C ASP A 112 -81.73 121.88 -26.70
N ARG A 113 -81.79 122.13 -25.38
CA ARG A 113 -80.63 122.52 -24.54
C ARG A 113 -79.85 121.35 -23.92
N VAL A 114 -80.23 120.08 -24.16
CA VAL A 114 -79.60 118.87 -23.55
C VAL A 114 -78.96 117.90 -24.59
N LYS A 115 -78.70 118.35 -25.83
CA LYS A 115 -78.16 117.51 -26.93
C LYS A 115 -76.85 116.77 -26.60
N GLY A 116 -75.97 117.35 -25.78
CA GLY A 116 -74.69 116.72 -25.41
C GLY A 116 -74.83 115.43 -24.59
N PHE A 117 -75.90 115.30 -23.79
CA PHE A 117 -76.11 114.14 -22.93
C PHE A 117 -76.58 112.90 -23.71
N LYS A 118 -77.29 113.10 -24.83
CA LYS A 118 -77.74 112.02 -25.72
C LYS A 118 -76.57 111.31 -26.41
N VAL A 119 -75.53 112.06 -26.80
CA VAL A 119 -74.30 111.51 -27.39
C VAL A 119 -73.58 110.65 -26.36
N ILE A 120 -73.42 111.18 -25.13
CA ILE A 120 -72.80 110.48 -24.00
C ILE A 120 -73.56 109.19 -23.66
N ALA A 121 -74.88 109.23 -23.53
CA ALA A 121 -75.68 108.04 -23.25
C ALA A 121 -75.61 106.99 -24.38
N SER A 122 -75.54 107.42 -25.65
CA SER A 122 -75.31 106.49 -26.77
C SER A 122 -73.93 105.86 -26.71
N GLU A 123 -72.91 106.61 -26.30
CA GLU A 123 -71.54 106.12 -26.21
C GLU A 123 -71.37 105.13 -25.04
N ILE A 124 -71.95 105.43 -23.88
CA ILE A 124 -72.02 104.50 -22.74
C ILE A 124 -72.74 103.20 -23.14
N SER A 125 -73.84 103.30 -23.89
CA SER A 125 -74.55 102.11 -24.39
C SER A 125 -73.73 101.30 -25.40
N LYS A 126 -72.97 101.95 -26.29
CA LYS A 126 -72.07 101.24 -27.23
C LYS A 126 -70.93 100.53 -26.51
N LEU A 127 -70.29 101.20 -25.55
CA LEU A 127 -69.19 100.63 -24.76
C LEU A 127 -69.69 99.50 -23.86
N SER A 128 -70.88 99.64 -23.27
CA SER A 128 -71.52 98.57 -22.51
C SER A 128 -71.86 97.35 -23.38
N ASN A 129 -72.28 97.56 -24.64
CA ASN A 129 -72.44 96.46 -25.60
C ASN A 129 -71.10 95.80 -25.94
N ALA A 130 -70.05 96.58 -26.21
CA ALA A 130 -68.73 96.04 -26.51
C ALA A 130 -68.15 95.22 -25.34
N MET A 131 -68.46 95.60 -24.09
CA MET A 131 -68.14 94.80 -22.91
C MET A 131 -68.97 93.52 -22.84
N ALA A 132 -70.29 93.60 -23.04
CA ALA A 132 -71.19 92.45 -23.04
C ALA A 132 -70.87 91.43 -24.14
N GLU A 133 -70.33 91.87 -25.30
CA GLU A 133 -69.86 90.97 -26.36
C GLU A 133 -68.55 90.26 -26.03
N ARG A 134 -67.71 90.83 -25.15
CA ARG A 134 -66.39 90.28 -24.76
C ARG A 134 -66.46 89.32 -23.58
N VAL A 135 -67.44 89.47 -22.68
CA VAL A 135 -67.60 88.59 -21.51
C VAL A 135 -67.82 87.11 -21.90
N PRO A 136 -68.67 86.75 -22.88
CA PRO A 136 -68.84 85.36 -23.31
C PRO A 136 -67.54 84.70 -23.77
N PHE A 137 -66.61 85.47 -24.34
CA PHE A 137 -65.29 84.97 -24.72
C PHE A 137 -64.44 84.61 -23.48
N VAL A 138 -64.45 85.44 -22.43
CA VAL A 138 -63.75 85.15 -21.16
C VAL A 138 -64.34 83.93 -20.47
N VAL A 139 -65.67 83.82 -20.40
CA VAL A 139 -66.37 82.65 -19.84
C VAL A 139 -66.07 81.38 -20.62
N HIS A 140 -66.11 81.43 -21.96
CA HIS A 140 -65.79 80.29 -22.81
C HIS A 140 -64.34 79.86 -22.67
N SER A 141 -63.41 80.81 -22.66
CA SER A 141 -61.98 80.55 -22.50
C SER A 141 -61.68 79.93 -21.13
N ALA A 142 -62.32 80.42 -20.07
CA ALA A 142 -62.18 79.86 -18.72
C ALA A 142 -62.70 78.40 -18.63
N ALA A 143 -63.82 78.09 -19.29
CA ALA A 143 -64.35 76.71 -19.37
C ALA A 143 -63.46 75.78 -20.23
N GLN A 144 -62.86 76.31 -21.30
CA GLN A 144 -61.89 75.57 -22.11
C GLN A 144 -60.62 75.24 -21.32
N VAL A 145 -60.14 76.17 -20.48
CA VAL A 145 -59.02 75.91 -19.59
C VAL A 145 -59.35 74.78 -18.60
N GLY A 146 -60.53 74.80 -17.96
CA GLY A 146 -60.94 73.71 -17.05
C GLY A 146 -60.96 72.35 -17.74
N THR A 147 -61.58 72.25 -18.92
CA THR A 147 -61.65 70.99 -19.69
C THR A 147 -60.26 70.48 -20.09
N ARG A 148 -59.35 71.38 -20.48
CA ARG A 148 -57.98 71.02 -20.85
C ARG A 148 -57.15 70.60 -19.65
N MET A 149 -57.36 71.21 -18.49
CA MET A 149 -56.70 70.80 -17.24
C MET A 149 -57.12 69.40 -16.81
N ASP A 150 -58.39 69.03 -16.93
CA ASP A 150 -58.86 67.67 -16.64
C ASP A 150 -58.18 66.63 -17.54
N GLN A 151 -58.04 66.93 -18.84
CA GLN A 151 -57.33 66.06 -19.79
C GLN A 151 -55.84 65.93 -19.46
N ILE A 152 -55.19 67.04 -19.08
CA ILE A 152 -53.78 67.07 -18.67
C ILE A 152 -53.57 66.22 -17.40
N MET A 153 -54.44 66.37 -16.40
CA MET A 153 -54.36 65.60 -15.15
C MET A 153 -54.54 64.09 -15.40
N ALA A 154 -55.52 63.69 -16.21
CA ALA A 154 -55.75 62.29 -16.55
C ALA A 154 -54.54 61.65 -17.27
N GLY A 155 -53.88 62.40 -18.17
CA GLY A 155 -52.64 61.96 -18.82
C GLY A 155 -51.48 61.80 -17.82
N MET A 156 -51.35 62.73 -16.88
CA MET A 156 -50.32 62.72 -15.84
C MET A 156 -50.48 61.53 -14.88
N ASP A 157 -51.70 61.26 -14.42
CA ASP A 157 -52.00 60.12 -13.55
C ASP A 157 -51.73 58.78 -14.24
N GLY A 158 -52.11 58.65 -15.52
CA GLY A 158 -51.80 57.48 -16.34
C GLY A 158 -50.30 57.23 -16.48
N SER A 159 -49.52 58.30 -16.64
CA SER A 159 -48.06 58.27 -16.73
C SER A 159 -47.37 57.89 -15.41
N ILE A 160 -47.91 58.34 -14.27
CA ILE A 160 -47.42 57.95 -12.95
C ILE A 160 -47.68 56.45 -12.71
N ALA A 161 -48.86 55.97 -13.09
CA ALA A 161 -49.25 54.56 -12.93
C ALA A 161 -48.46 53.60 -13.82
N SER A 162 -48.14 53.95 -15.07
CA SER A 162 -47.29 53.14 -15.94
C SER A 162 -45.87 53.01 -15.38
N THR A 163 -45.33 54.09 -14.83
CA THR A 163 -43.96 54.11 -14.30
C THR A 163 -43.83 53.35 -12.98
N ARG A 164 -44.84 53.40 -12.12
CA ARG A 164 -44.87 52.54 -10.91
C ARG A 164 -44.83 51.06 -11.25
N ARG A 165 -45.52 50.63 -12.31
CA ARG A 165 -45.47 49.24 -12.80
C ARG A 165 -44.07 48.88 -13.32
N ALA A 166 -43.41 49.80 -14.01
CA ALA A 166 -42.03 49.62 -14.46
C ALA A 166 -41.05 49.50 -13.28
N LEU A 167 -41.21 50.33 -12.23
CA LEU A 167 -40.38 50.26 -11.01
C LEU A 167 -40.51 48.92 -10.26
N ALA A 168 -41.70 48.31 -10.24
CA ALA A 168 -41.89 47.00 -9.61
C ALA A 168 -41.09 45.87 -10.29
N SER A 169 -40.76 46.00 -11.57
CA SER A 169 -39.92 45.04 -12.30
C SER A 169 -38.43 45.15 -11.90
N ILE A 170 -38.02 46.24 -11.27
CA ILE A 170 -36.63 46.44 -10.80
C ILE A 170 -36.36 45.67 -9.51
N ASP A 171 -37.35 45.55 -8.64
CA ASP A 171 -37.20 44.78 -7.40
C ASP A 171 -36.92 43.29 -7.74
N GLU A 172 -37.62 42.73 -8.74
CA GLU A 172 -37.30 41.40 -9.28
C GLU A 172 -35.88 41.36 -9.88
N ALA A 173 -35.45 42.41 -10.59
CA ALA A 173 -34.09 42.48 -11.13
C ALA A 173 -33.02 42.44 -10.03
N PHE A 174 -33.22 43.12 -8.90
CA PHE A 174 -32.29 43.08 -7.77
C PHE A 174 -32.20 41.68 -7.14
N GLU A 175 -33.32 40.97 -7.00
CA GLU A 175 -33.32 39.58 -6.52
C GLU A 175 -32.53 38.66 -7.47
N ARG A 176 -32.66 38.85 -8.79
CA ARG A 176 -31.87 38.11 -9.79
C ARG A 176 -30.39 38.44 -9.71
N LEU A 177 -30.02 39.70 -9.49
CA LEU A 177 -28.63 40.12 -9.31
C LEU A 177 -28.02 39.50 -8.05
N ASP A 178 -28.75 39.44 -6.93
CA ASP A 178 -28.30 38.77 -5.71
C ASP A 178 -28.04 37.27 -5.93
N LEU A 179 -28.88 36.60 -6.71
CA LEU A 179 -28.67 35.19 -7.11
C LEU A 179 -27.41 35.02 -7.96
N ILE A 180 -27.11 35.97 -8.86
CA ILE A 180 -25.88 35.93 -9.68
C ILE A 180 -24.67 36.16 -8.78
N THR A 181 -24.68 37.15 -7.90
CA THR A 181 -23.57 37.42 -6.96
C THR A 181 -23.29 36.21 -6.07
N ALA A 182 -24.33 35.59 -5.50
CA ALA A 182 -24.17 34.37 -4.69
C ALA A 182 -23.57 33.21 -5.50
N SER A 183 -24.04 33.02 -6.74
CA SER A 183 -23.54 31.98 -7.63
C SER A 183 -22.10 32.23 -8.11
N VAL A 184 -21.74 33.48 -8.43
CA VAL A 184 -20.39 33.88 -8.83
C VAL A 184 -19.41 33.71 -7.68
N ARG A 185 -19.80 34.06 -6.45
CA ARG A 185 -19.00 33.83 -5.25
C ARG A 185 -18.77 32.34 -4.99
N ALA A 186 -19.84 31.53 -5.04
CA ALA A 186 -19.72 30.09 -4.86
C ALA A 186 -18.88 29.43 -5.97
N ALA A 187 -18.99 29.93 -7.21
CA ALA A 187 -18.16 29.51 -8.34
C ALA A 187 -16.67 29.92 -8.14
N ALA A 188 -16.40 31.09 -7.58
CA ALA A 188 -15.05 31.56 -7.29
C ALA A 188 -14.40 30.75 -6.15
N GLU A 189 -15.16 30.43 -5.09
CA GLU A 189 -14.74 29.52 -4.03
C GLU A 189 -14.46 28.11 -4.60
N GLY A 190 -15.33 27.61 -5.46
CA GLY A 190 -15.13 26.34 -6.18
C GLY A 190 -13.88 26.35 -7.07
N SER A 191 -13.62 27.45 -7.79
CA SER A 191 -12.41 27.63 -8.61
C SER A 191 -11.14 27.65 -7.76
N SER A 192 -11.18 28.28 -6.58
CA SER A 192 -10.06 28.30 -5.64
C SER A 192 -9.78 26.91 -5.07
N ALA A 193 -10.82 26.15 -4.71
CA ALA A 193 -10.70 24.77 -4.27
C ALA A 193 -10.10 23.88 -5.35
N MET A 194 -10.56 23.99 -6.61
CA MET A 194 -9.98 23.26 -7.74
C MET A 194 -8.50 23.62 -7.96
N LEU A 195 -8.10 24.89 -7.78
CA LEU A 195 -6.70 25.30 -7.91
C LEU A 195 -5.81 24.71 -6.80
N SER A 196 -6.34 24.63 -5.57
CA SER A 196 -5.66 23.99 -4.44
C SER A 196 -5.45 22.50 -4.71
N GLU A 197 -6.49 21.79 -5.18
CA GLU A 197 -6.38 20.38 -5.57
C GLU A 197 -5.39 20.19 -6.74
N ASN A 198 -5.41 21.08 -7.74
CA ASN A 198 -4.45 21.02 -8.85
C ASN A 198 -3.00 21.25 -8.39
N THR A 199 -2.79 22.03 -7.32
CA THR A 199 -1.46 22.21 -6.70
C THR A 199 -1.01 20.91 -6.01
N ALA A 200 -1.93 20.22 -5.31
CA ALA A 200 -1.66 18.91 -4.74
C ALA A 200 -1.37 17.85 -5.82
N LEU A 201 -2.09 17.89 -6.96
CA LEU A 201 -1.80 17.06 -8.13
C LEU A 201 -0.41 17.34 -8.70
N ALA A 202 0.03 18.61 -8.75
CA ALA A 202 1.38 18.99 -9.19
C ALA A 202 2.48 18.47 -8.26
N GLU A 203 2.24 18.41 -6.95
CA GLU A 203 3.15 17.80 -6.00
C GLU A 203 3.18 16.28 -6.14
N GLY A 204 2.02 15.63 -6.21
CA GLY A 204 1.91 14.18 -6.47
C GLY A 204 2.60 13.76 -7.77
N GLY A 205 2.44 14.54 -8.84
CA GLY A 205 3.11 14.31 -10.12
C GLY A 205 4.64 14.37 -10.03
N ARG A 206 5.20 15.33 -9.28
CA ARG A 206 6.65 15.40 -9.02
C ARG A 206 7.17 14.20 -8.22
N THR A 207 6.38 13.71 -7.27
CA THR A 207 6.75 12.52 -6.50
C THR A 207 6.70 11.25 -7.34
N ILE A 208 5.70 11.12 -8.23
CA ILE A 208 5.61 10.02 -9.20
C ILE A 208 6.83 10.05 -10.14
N ASP A 209 7.19 11.21 -10.70
CA ASP A 209 8.37 11.36 -11.57
C ASP A 209 9.68 10.98 -10.84
N GLY A 210 9.86 11.44 -9.60
CA GLY A 210 11.01 11.06 -8.76
C GLY A 210 11.08 9.56 -8.48
N ALA A 211 9.93 8.91 -8.24
CA ALA A 211 9.86 7.47 -8.04
C ALA A 211 10.19 6.69 -9.32
N LEU A 212 9.68 7.13 -10.48
CA LEU A 212 9.96 6.52 -11.78
C LEU A 212 11.43 6.70 -12.20
N SER A 213 12.04 7.84 -11.88
CA SER A 213 13.47 8.07 -12.08
C SER A 213 14.32 7.09 -11.26
N ALA A 214 13.99 6.90 -9.98
CA ALA A 214 14.68 5.93 -9.13
C ALA A 214 14.55 4.48 -9.64
N ILE A 215 13.35 4.10 -10.14
CA ILE A 215 13.11 2.80 -10.77
C ILE A 215 13.99 2.63 -12.02
N ARG A 216 14.10 3.65 -12.87
CA ARG A 216 14.94 3.64 -14.08
C ARG A 216 16.41 3.45 -13.76
N ASP A 217 16.92 4.20 -12.78
CA ASP A 217 18.32 4.11 -12.35
C ASP A 217 18.63 2.70 -11.82
N ALA A 218 17.70 2.12 -11.05
CA ALA A 218 17.82 0.75 -10.53
C ALA A 218 17.76 -0.31 -11.65
N ILE A 219 16.91 -0.13 -12.67
CA ILE A 219 16.88 -1.02 -13.85
C ILE A 219 18.18 -0.91 -14.65
N SER A 220 18.71 0.29 -14.83
CA SER A 220 19.99 0.52 -15.51
C SER A 220 21.15 -0.19 -14.79
N ARG A 221 21.24 -0.02 -13.46
CA ARG A 221 22.21 -0.74 -12.61
C ARG A 221 22.06 -2.25 -12.71
N SER A 222 20.82 -2.76 -12.72
CA SER A 222 20.54 -4.19 -12.87
C SER A 222 20.98 -4.72 -14.25
N ARG A 223 20.82 -3.94 -15.31
CA ARG A 223 21.26 -4.29 -16.67
C ARG A 223 22.79 -4.36 -16.78
N ASP A 224 23.48 -3.36 -16.25
CA ASP A 224 24.94 -3.34 -16.19
C ASP A 224 25.48 -4.44 -15.25
N GLY A 225 24.71 -4.74 -14.21
CA GLY A 225 24.87 -5.90 -13.33
C GLY A 225 24.91 -7.21 -14.11
N ALA A 226 23.86 -7.47 -14.90
CA ALA A 226 23.68 -8.70 -15.66
C ALA A 226 24.69 -8.87 -16.81
N ALA A 227 25.06 -7.79 -17.49
CA ALA A 227 26.10 -7.85 -18.53
C ALA A 227 27.46 -8.28 -17.94
N ALA A 228 27.82 -7.71 -16.78
CA ALA A 228 29.02 -8.11 -16.05
C ALA A 228 28.93 -9.55 -15.50
N LEU A 229 27.74 -9.96 -15.00
CA LEU A 229 27.50 -11.33 -14.55
C LEU A 229 27.72 -12.34 -15.68
N SER A 230 27.21 -12.06 -16.89
CA SER A 230 27.40 -12.92 -18.06
C SER A 230 28.88 -13.07 -18.43
N ALA A 231 29.64 -11.97 -18.42
CA ALA A 231 31.07 -12.00 -18.69
C ALA A 231 31.85 -12.79 -17.64
N LEU A 232 31.47 -12.65 -16.35
CA LEU A 232 32.03 -13.44 -15.26
C LEU A 232 31.73 -14.93 -15.42
N MET A 233 30.49 -15.30 -15.80
CA MET A 233 30.09 -16.71 -16.03
C MET A 233 30.90 -17.36 -17.15
N ASP A 234 31.16 -16.64 -18.24
CA ASP A 234 31.99 -17.13 -19.34
C ASP A 234 33.45 -17.34 -18.90
N GLY A 235 34.01 -16.41 -18.12
CA GLY A 235 35.33 -16.55 -17.51
C GLY A 235 35.42 -17.74 -16.56
N GLN A 236 34.36 -17.96 -15.79
CA GLN A 236 34.21 -19.06 -14.83
C GLN A 236 34.15 -20.42 -15.54
N LYS A 237 33.34 -20.56 -16.60
CA LYS A 237 33.31 -21.75 -17.46
C LYS A 237 34.69 -22.12 -18.00
N GLN A 238 35.46 -21.13 -18.45
CA GLN A 238 36.82 -21.39 -18.95
C GLN A 238 37.78 -21.83 -17.84
N ALA A 239 37.65 -21.27 -16.64
CA ALA A 239 38.46 -21.67 -15.49
C ALA A 239 38.14 -23.11 -15.04
N ILE A 240 36.86 -23.49 -14.97
CA ILE A 240 36.45 -24.88 -14.70
C ILE A 240 36.99 -25.84 -15.76
N ALA A 241 36.89 -25.48 -17.04
CA ALA A 241 37.39 -26.32 -18.14
C ALA A 241 38.91 -26.55 -18.05
N ARG A 242 39.68 -25.52 -17.65
CA ARG A 242 41.12 -25.64 -17.39
C ARG A 242 41.41 -26.53 -16.17
N LEU A 243 40.64 -26.39 -15.10
CA LEU A 243 40.76 -27.22 -13.90
C LEU A 243 40.50 -28.70 -14.22
N ALA A 244 39.39 -28.99 -14.91
CA ALA A 244 39.02 -30.34 -15.34
C ALA A 244 40.05 -30.96 -16.30
N GLY A 245 40.71 -30.14 -17.14
CA GLY A 245 41.78 -30.59 -18.04
C GLY A 245 43.05 -31.05 -17.33
N ARG A 246 43.28 -30.63 -16.07
CA ARG A 246 44.48 -30.97 -15.29
C ARG A 246 44.33 -32.22 -14.42
N THR A 247 43.10 -32.58 -14.07
CA THR A 247 42.81 -33.76 -13.24
C THR A 247 43.34 -35.08 -13.83
N PRO A 248 43.24 -35.36 -15.14
CA PRO A 248 43.77 -36.60 -15.73
C PRO A 248 45.29 -36.73 -15.67
N GLU A 249 46.01 -35.60 -15.80
CA GLU A 249 47.47 -35.56 -15.69
C GLU A 249 47.93 -35.90 -14.28
N LEU A 250 47.25 -35.33 -13.27
CA LEU A 250 47.50 -35.61 -11.87
C LEU A 250 47.20 -37.08 -11.52
N LEU A 251 46.08 -37.61 -12.02
CA LEU A 251 45.71 -39.02 -11.83
C LEU A 251 46.74 -39.96 -12.46
N LEU A 252 47.27 -39.61 -13.63
CA LEU A 252 48.30 -40.39 -14.30
C LEU A 252 49.62 -40.37 -13.53
N LEU A 253 50.07 -39.19 -13.08
CA LEU A 253 51.28 -39.08 -12.27
C LEU A 253 51.11 -39.81 -10.93
N GLY A 254 49.94 -39.73 -10.29
CA GLY A 254 49.62 -40.45 -9.05
C GLY A 254 49.65 -41.97 -9.22
N LYS A 255 49.13 -42.49 -10.34
CA LYS A 255 49.26 -43.91 -10.71
C LYS A 255 50.71 -44.33 -10.94
N ARG A 256 51.56 -43.44 -11.47
CA ARG A 256 52.99 -43.72 -11.69
C ARG A 256 53.78 -43.72 -10.38
N LEU A 257 53.46 -42.81 -9.44
CA LEU A 257 53.96 -42.83 -8.08
C LEU A 257 53.55 -44.13 -7.35
N ALA A 258 52.26 -44.50 -7.41
CA ALA A 258 51.77 -45.73 -6.79
C ALA A 258 52.40 -47.00 -7.38
N ALA A 259 52.80 -46.98 -8.65
CA ALA A 259 53.50 -48.10 -9.30
C ALA A 259 54.99 -48.19 -8.95
N GLN A 260 55.57 -47.16 -8.31
CA GLN A 260 56.98 -47.16 -7.89
C GLN A 260 57.20 -47.83 -6.53
N ASP A 261 56.22 -47.78 -5.62
CA ASP A 261 56.25 -48.44 -4.30
C ASP A 261 55.79 -49.92 -4.38
N GLY A 262 56.30 -50.67 -5.36
CA GLY A 262 55.90 -52.05 -5.68
C GLY A 262 56.20 -53.14 -4.63
N GLY A 263 56.12 -52.85 -3.35
CA GLY A 263 56.01 -53.87 -2.31
C GLY A 263 54.59 -54.46 -2.28
N GLU A 264 54.46 -55.76 -2.08
CA GLU A 264 53.17 -56.36 -1.68
C GLU A 264 52.78 -55.78 -0.31
N GLU A 265 52.03 -54.68 -0.30
CA GLU A 265 51.38 -54.17 0.91
C GLU A 265 50.47 -55.27 1.46
N GLY A 266 50.65 -55.60 2.75
CA GLY A 266 49.74 -56.48 3.46
C GLY A 266 48.31 -55.93 3.40
N ARG A 267 47.33 -56.84 3.47
CA ARG A 267 45.91 -56.48 3.42
C ARG A 267 45.56 -55.47 4.52
N LYS A 268 44.98 -54.32 4.15
CA LYS A 268 44.59 -53.24 5.07
C LYS A 268 43.27 -53.61 5.76
N VAL A 269 43.36 -54.12 6.98
CA VAL A 269 42.21 -54.61 7.76
C VAL A 269 42.00 -53.73 8.98
N VAL A 270 40.80 -53.19 9.13
CA VAL A 270 40.41 -52.35 10.28
C VAL A 270 39.52 -53.15 11.21
N ARG A 271 39.91 -53.27 12.48
CA ARG A 271 39.17 -54.04 13.48
C ARG A 271 38.44 -53.11 14.42
N ILE A 272 37.13 -53.29 14.56
CA ILE A 272 36.28 -52.56 15.50
C ILE A 272 35.39 -53.51 16.28
N ASN A 273 34.98 -53.09 17.47
CA ASN A 273 33.99 -53.81 18.27
C ASN A 273 32.70 -53.03 18.38
N GLU A 274 31.59 -53.74 18.29
CA GLU A 274 30.26 -53.18 18.53
C GLU A 274 29.37 -54.20 19.22
N ILE A 275 28.32 -53.74 19.89
CA ILE A 275 27.28 -54.62 20.43
C ILE A 275 26.52 -55.30 19.27
N ALA A 276 25.90 -56.45 19.55
CA ALA A 276 25.04 -57.15 18.60
C ALA A 276 23.95 -56.24 18.00
N LEU A 277 23.64 -56.47 16.72
CA LEU A 277 22.55 -55.78 16.02
C LEU A 277 21.24 -56.56 16.19
N ASP A 278 20.15 -55.84 16.41
CA ASP A 278 18.81 -56.43 16.41
C ASP A 278 18.32 -56.64 14.97
N ARG A 279 18.76 -55.76 14.04
CA ARG A 279 18.31 -55.72 12.63
C ARG A 279 19.45 -55.30 11.71
N TYR A 280 19.48 -55.89 10.51
CA TYR A 280 20.40 -55.54 9.42
C TYR A 280 19.74 -54.71 8.30
N ASP A 281 18.41 -54.62 8.35
CA ASP A 281 17.58 -53.99 7.32
C ASP A 281 17.57 -52.46 7.46
N PRO A 282 18.01 -51.70 6.43
CA PRO A 282 18.08 -50.25 6.52
C PRO A 282 16.73 -49.58 6.80
N ALA A 283 15.63 -50.11 6.28
CA ALA A 283 14.29 -49.52 6.46
C ALA A 283 13.76 -49.70 7.90
N LEU A 284 14.44 -50.48 8.72
CA LEU A 284 14.05 -50.79 10.11
C LEU A 284 15.11 -50.34 11.13
N THR A 285 16.14 -49.60 10.70
CA THR A 285 17.18 -49.06 11.59
C THR A 285 16.59 -48.06 12.57
N ARG A 286 17.08 -48.06 13.81
CA ARG A 286 16.73 -47.11 14.88
C ARG A 286 17.93 -46.71 15.74
N MET A 287 18.90 -47.62 15.87
CA MET A 287 20.06 -47.44 16.73
C MET A 287 21.27 -47.00 15.90
N ILE A 288 22.12 -46.15 16.48
CA ILE A 288 23.32 -45.62 15.82
C ILE A 288 24.22 -46.70 15.20
N ARG A 289 24.37 -47.86 15.86
CA ARG A 289 25.17 -49.00 15.36
C ARG A 289 24.57 -49.66 14.10
N GLU A 290 23.25 -49.68 13.98
CA GLU A 290 22.58 -50.18 12.78
C GLU A 290 22.79 -49.19 11.63
N ILE A 291 22.69 -47.89 11.92
CA ILE A 291 22.99 -46.81 10.96
C ILE A 291 24.46 -46.89 10.52
N HIS A 292 25.40 -47.15 11.45
CA HIS A 292 26.81 -47.32 11.15
C HIS A 292 27.07 -48.49 10.21
N TYR A 293 26.49 -49.66 10.47
CA TYR A 293 26.56 -50.80 9.57
C TYR A 293 26.01 -50.47 8.16
N THR A 294 24.87 -49.79 8.08
CA THR A 294 24.31 -49.38 6.77
C THR A 294 25.15 -48.32 6.07
N SER A 295 25.85 -47.44 6.79
CA SER A 295 26.78 -46.49 6.16
C SER A 295 27.96 -47.17 5.48
N PHE A 296 28.34 -48.38 5.93
CA PHE A 296 29.38 -49.18 5.28
C PHE A 296 28.83 -49.99 4.10
N THR A 297 27.60 -50.49 4.19
CA THR A 297 27.09 -51.52 3.28
C THR A 297 26.08 -51.02 2.26
N CYS A 298 25.46 -49.85 2.48
CA CYS A 298 24.38 -49.32 1.66
C CYS A 298 24.75 -48.03 0.91
N ILE A 299 24.06 -47.79 -0.21
CA ILE A 299 24.06 -46.51 -0.90
C ILE A 299 22.71 -45.80 -0.73
N ARG A 300 22.71 -44.47 -0.87
CA ARG A 300 21.53 -43.58 -0.78
C ARG A 300 21.55 -42.61 -1.95
N LEU A 301 20.44 -41.91 -2.22
CA LEU A 301 20.44 -40.87 -3.25
C LEU A 301 21.48 -39.78 -2.95
N LEU A 302 21.48 -39.29 -1.70
CA LEU A 302 22.36 -38.25 -1.20
C LEU A 302 23.12 -38.73 0.04
N ARG A 303 24.08 -37.95 0.52
CA ARG A 303 24.71 -38.18 1.83
C ARG A 303 25.10 -36.87 2.50
N TYR A 304 25.41 -36.92 3.78
CA TYR A 304 26.12 -35.83 4.45
C TYR A 304 27.64 -35.93 4.24
N SER A 305 28.29 -34.80 3.96
CA SER A 305 29.76 -34.69 3.96
C SER A 305 30.32 -34.63 5.38
N SER A 306 31.65 -34.66 5.51
CA SER A 306 32.36 -34.46 6.79
C SER A 306 32.08 -33.09 7.42
N GLU A 307 31.68 -32.11 6.61
CA GLU A 307 31.23 -30.79 7.06
C GLU A 307 29.72 -30.71 7.36
N LYS A 308 29.04 -31.86 7.41
CA LYS A 308 27.59 -32.00 7.67
C LYS A 308 26.69 -31.32 6.62
N LYS A 309 27.14 -31.31 5.36
CA LYS A 309 26.42 -30.71 4.22
C LYS A 309 25.85 -31.82 3.32
N ILE A 310 24.67 -31.63 2.75
CA ILE A 310 24.08 -32.63 1.84
C ILE A 310 24.81 -32.57 0.48
N VAL A 311 25.32 -33.70 0.01
CA VAL A 311 26.10 -33.84 -1.22
C VAL A 311 25.64 -35.05 -2.06
N PRO A 312 25.97 -35.09 -3.37
CA PRO A 312 25.70 -36.24 -4.24
C PRO A 312 26.20 -37.58 -3.68
N TYR A 313 25.48 -38.68 -3.94
CA TYR A 313 25.91 -40.03 -3.60
C TYR A 313 25.62 -41.07 -4.69
N LEU A 314 24.40 -41.63 -4.77
CA LEU A 314 23.93 -42.36 -5.96
C LEU A 314 23.40 -41.40 -7.04
N ALA A 315 22.72 -40.33 -6.62
CA ALA A 315 22.37 -39.25 -7.52
C ALA A 315 23.63 -38.44 -7.86
N GLU A 316 23.87 -38.22 -9.14
CA GLU A 316 24.94 -37.36 -9.65
C GLU A 316 24.56 -35.89 -9.53
N THR A 317 23.32 -35.56 -9.91
CA THR A 317 22.74 -34.23 -9.79
C THR A 317 21.27 -34.32 -9.38
N TRP A 318 20.73 -33.23 -8.84
CA TRP A 318 19.31 -33.07 -8.61
C TRP A 318 18.87 -31.64 -8.88
N PHE A 319 17.60 -31.46 -9.19
CA PHE A 319 17.01 -30.16 -9.47
C PHE A 319 15.58 -30.08 -8.91
N LEU A 320 15.23 -28.95 -8.30
CA LEU A 320 13.88 -28.63 -7.87
C LEU A 320 13.16 -27.90 -9.01
N HIS A 321 12.04 -28.45 -9.47
CA HIS A 321 11.22 -27.81 -10.48
C HIS A 321 10.60 -26.50 -9.97
N PRO A 322 10.21 -25.58 -10.89
CA PRO A 322 9.61 -24.29 -10.52
C PRO A 322 8.34 -24.37 -9.67
N ASP A 323 7.69 -25.53 -9.60
CA ASP A 323 6.53 -25.77 -8.74
C ASP A 323 6.88 -25.86 -7.24
N GLY A 324 8.19 -25.88 -6.91
CA GLY A 324 8.70 -25.92 -5.55
C GLY A 324 8.45 -27.23 -4.80
N ARG A 325 7.99 -28.28 -5.48
CA ARG A 325 7.64 -29.57 -4.85
C ARG A 325 8.03 -30.81 -5.65
N SER A 326 8.39 -30.66 -6.92
CA SER A 326 8.85 -31.78 -7.75
C SER A 326 10.36 -31.76 -7.86
N TRP A 327 11.01 -32.84 -7.41
CA TRP A 327 12.45 -33.04 -7.50
C TRP A 327 12.78 -34.03 -8.60
N GLU A 328 13.78 -33.74 -9.41
CA GLU A 328 14.35 -34.67 -10.39
C GLU A 328 15.79 -35.00 -10.02
N PHE A 329 16.11 -36.30 -9.98
CA PHE A 329 17.42 -36.83 -9.65
C PHE A 329 17.97 -37.61 -10.83
N ALA A 330 19.17 -37.25 -11.28
CA ALA A 330 19.94 -38.03 -12.25
C ALA A 330 20.83 -39.02 -11.50
N LEU A 331 20.66 -40.31 -11.74
CA LEU A 331 21.44 -41.38 -11.14
C LEU A 331 22.73 -41.62 -11.94
N LYS A 332 23.80 -41.99 -11.23
CA LYS A 332 25.07 -42.41 -11.86
C LYS A 332 24.84 -43.63 -12.75
N ARG A 333 25.27 -43.55 -14.01
CA ARG A 333 24.98 -44.57 -15.04
C ARG A 333 25.74 -45.88 -14.85
N ASP A 334 26.89 -45.81 -14.20
CA ASP A 334 27.79 -46.91 -13.90
C ASP A 334 27.64 -47.43 -12.45
N ALA A 335 26.50 -47.17 -11.83
CA ALA A 335 26.20 -47.68 -10.50
C ALA A 335 25.75 -49.15 -10.54
N PHE A 336 26.44 -50.01 -9.79
CA PHE A 336 26.13 -51.44 -9.65
C PHE A 336 25.92 -51.81 -8.19
N PHE A 337 24.96 -52.70 -7.95
CA PHE A 337 24.83 -53.42 -6.69
C PHE A 337 26.06 -54.31 -6.45
N ASN A 338 26.26 -54.69 -5.19
CA ASN A 338 27.35 -55.54 -4.75
C ASN A 338 27.36 -56.92 -5.44
N ASP A 339 26.20 -57.40 -5.91
CA ASP A 339 26.07 -58.63 -6.69
C ASP A 339 26.40 -58.46 -8.19
N GLY A 340 26.68 -57.24 -8.63
CA GLY A 340 27.02 -56.87 -10.01
C GLY A 340 25.83 -56.49 -10.89
N SER A 341 24.60 -56.53 -10.40
CA SER A 341 23.44 -56.02 -11.14
C SER A 341 23.42 -54.49 -11.20
N PRO A 342 22.97 -53.87 -12.30
CA PRO A 342 22.91 -52.41 -12.40
C PRO A 342 21.83 -51.83 -11.48
N ILE A 343 22.09 -50.65 -10.93
CA ILE A 343 21.10 -49.89 -10.15
C ILE A 343 20.26 -49.05 -11.10
N THR A 344 18.94 -49.07 -10.93
CA THR A 344 18.01 -48.26 -11.74
C THR A 344 17.09 -47.40 -10.89
N SER A 345 16.44 -46.44 -11.53
CA SER A 345 15.36 -45.63 -10.93
C SER A 345 14.23 -46.47 -10.33
N ARG A 346 14.00 -47.70 -10.83
CA ARG A 346 12.99 -48.63 -10.29
C ARG A 346 13.37 -49.18 -8.92
N ASP A 347 14.66 -49.40 -8.67
CA ASP A 347 15.16 -49.83 -7.36
C ASP A 347 14.98 -48.73 -6.31
N VAL A 348 15.13 -47.47 -6.74
CA VAL A 348 14.84 -46.30 -5.91
C VAL A 348 13.36 -46.26 -5.53
N LYS A 349 12.46 -46.37 -6.53
CA LYS A 349 11.01 -46.44 -6.29
C LYS A 349 10.64 -47.58 -5.33
N PHE A 350 11.15 -48.78 -5.59
CA PHE A 350 10.91 -49.95 -4.75
C PHE A 350 11.36 -49.73 -3.31
N SER A 351 12.53 -49.13 -3.08
CA SER A 351 13.08 -48.90 -1.73
C SER A 351 12.19 -47.97 -0.91
N PHE A 352 11.66 -46.89 -1.51
CA PHE A 352 10.73 -45.99 -0.83
C PHE A 352 9.33 -46.58 -0.65
N GLU A 353 8.83 -47.33 -1.63
CA GLU A 353 7.57 -48.08 -1.50
C GLU A 353 7.65 -49.13 -0.39
N ARG A 354 8.80 -49.78 -0.25
CA ARG A 354 9.07 -50.73 0.82
C ARG A 354 9.11 -50.03 2.18
N LEU A 355 9.82 -48.91 2.30
CA LEU A 355 9.87 -48.11 3.53
C LEU A 355 8.46 -47.67 3.96
N LEU A 356 7.61 -47.28 3.01
CA LEU A 356 6.24 -46.85 3.28
C LEU A 356 5.24 -48.01 3.41
N ASN A 357 5.65 -49.27 3.26
CA ASN A 357 4.73 -50.40 3.33
C ASN A 357 4.28 -50.65 4.79
N PRO A 358 2.97 -50.56 5.10
CA PRO A 358 2.47 -50.79 6.46
C PRO A 358 2.78 -52.18 7.01
N ALA A 359 2.88 -53.20 6.14
CA ALA A 359 3.20 -54.57 6.55
C ALA A 359 4.65 -54.70 7.05
N LEU A 360 5.57 -53.86 6.55
CA LEU A 360 6.95 -53.82 7.03
C LEU A 360 7.07 -53.13 8.39
N GLY A 361 6.22 -52.12 8.64
CA GLY A 361 6.20 -51.38 9.90
C GLY A 361 7.45 -50.55 10.14
N SER A 362 7.96 -49.85 9.11
CA SER A 362 9.11 -48.96 9.24
C SER A 362 8.83 -47.84 10.25
N PRO A 363 9.73 -47.60 11.22
CA PRO A 363 9.52 -46.58 12.24
C PRO A 363 9.54 -45.15 11.69
N TYR A 364 10.20 -44.93 10.55
CA TYR A 364 10.34 -43.62 9.92
C TYR A 364 9.44 -43.45 8.68
N ALA A 365 8.50 -44.37 8.44
CA ALA A 365 7.55 -44.26 7.33
C ALA A 365 6.80 -42.92 7.32
N GLN A 366 6.50 -42.37 8.50
CA GLN A 366 5.79 -41.10 8.61
C GLN A 366 6.55 -39.92 8.00
N LEU A 367 7.87 -39.84 8.19
CA LEU A 367 8.71 -38.79 7.62
C LEU A 367 8.69 -38.78 6.07
N PHE A 368 8.52 -39.95 5.45
CA PHE A 368 8.41 -40.09 3.98
C PHE A 368 6.98 -39.92 3.45
N SER A 369 5.99 -39.72 4.34
CA SER A 369 4.60 -39.48 3.92
C SER A 369 4.41 -38.09 3.32
N VAL A 370 5.47 -37.30 3.22
CA VAL A 370 5.54 -36.03 2.47
C VAL A 370 5.46 -36.23 0.95
N ILE A 371 5.72 -37.45 0.47
CA ILE A 371 5.63 -37.81 -0.96
C ILE A 371 4.17 -37.89 -1.39
N GLU A 372 3.86 -37.36 -2.58
CA GLU A 372 2.52 -37.40 -3.15
C GLU A 372 2.02 -38.85 -3.30
N GLY A 373 0.78 -39.11 -2.90
CA GLY A 373 0.19 -40.46 -2.92
C GLY A 373 0.61 -41.40 -1.79
N ALA A 374 1.49 -40.99 -0.87
CA ALA A 374 1.94 -41.84 0.24
C ALA A 374 0.78 -42.31 1.15
N ASP A 375 -0.21 -41.46 1.41
CA ASP A 375 -1.36 -41.83 2.28
C ASP A 375 -2.27 -42.86 1.61
N ASP A 376 -2.42 -42.78 0.29
CA ASP A 376 -3.23 -43.74 -0.49
C ASP A 376 -2.52 -45.08 -0.61
N TYR A 377 -1.20 -45.06 -0.83
CA TYR A 377 -0.38 -46.27 -0.82
C TYR A 377 -0.39 -46.95 0.54
N ARG A 378 -0.12 -46.21 1.63
CA ARG A 378 -0.17 -46.71 3.01
C ARG A 378 -1.57 -47.17 3.42
N GLY A 379 -2.61 -46.52 2.93
CA GLY A 379 -4.00 -46.89 3.17
C GLY A 379 -4.48 -48.09 2.35
N GLY A 380 -3.65 -48.65 1.46
CA GLY A 380 -4.03 -49.73 0.55
C GLY A 380 -5.01 -49.30 -0.56
N ARG A 381 -5.20 -47.99 -0.77
CA ARG A 381 -6.04 -47.42 -1.84
C ARG A 381 -5.32 -47.31 -3.17
N ALA A 382 -3.97 -47.34 -3.16
CA ALA A 382 -3.12 -47.38 -4.34
C ALA A 382 -2.12 -48.55 -4.25
N GLY A 383 -1.86 -49.22 -5.38
CA GLY A 383 -0.92 -50.35 -5.45
C GLY A 383 0.55 -49.96 -5.63
N GLU A 384 0.81 -48.69 -5.96
CA GLU A 384 2.15 -48.12 -6.13
C GLU A 384 2.16 -46.67 -5.63
N LEU A 385 3.35 -46.14 -5.37
CA LEU A 385 3.53 -44.77 -4.90
C LEU A 385 3.55 -43.79 -6.09
N ALA A 386 2.44 -43.09 -6.30
CA ALA A 386 2.24 -42.19 -7.45
C ALA A 386 3.24 -41.04 -7.53
N GLY A 387 3.69 -40.53 -6.37
CA GLY A 387 4.66 -39.44 -6.28
C GLY A 387 6.06 -39.81 -6.72
N ILE A 388 6.39 -41.09 -6.94
CA ILE A 388 7.70 -41.50 -7.49
C ILE A 388 7.52 -42.01 -8.92
N GLN A 389 8.11 -41.27 -9.85
CA GLN A 389 8.14 -41.59 -11.27
C GLN A 389 9.54 -42.00 -11.68
N THR A 390 9.61 -42.96 -12.59
CA THR A 390 10.86 -43.49 -13.17
C THR A 390 10.81 -43.31 -14.69
N PRO A 391 10.99 -42.08 -15.22
CA PRO A 391 10.84 -41.82 -16.66
C PRO A 391 11.74 -42.69 -17.53
N ASP A 392 12.94 -42.97 -17.05
CA ASP A 392 13.91 -43.90 -17.64
C ASP A 392 14.72 -44.59 -16.53
N GLY A 393 15.71 -45.40 -16.90
CA GLY A 393 16.51 -46.19 -15.96
C GLY A 393 17.43 -45.38 -15.02
N HIS A 394 17.72 -44.12 -15.34
CA HIS A 394 18.67 -43.28 -14.60
C HIS A 394 18.08 -41.95 -14.14
N THR A 395 16.78 -41.73 -14.33
CA THR A 395 16.09 -40.55 -13.81
C THR A 395 15.00 -40.97 -12.83
N VAL A 396 15.00 -40.35 -11.66
CA VAL A 396 13.94 -40.49 -10.65
C VAL A 396 13.32 -39.11 -10.45
N ARG A 397 12.01 -39.02 -10.61
CA ARG A 397 11.25 -37.82 -10.25
C ARG A 397 10.41 -38.11 -9.02
N ILE A 398 10.58 -37.30 -7.98
CA ILE A 398 9.84 -37.40 -6.73
C ILE A 398 9.01 -36.13 -6.54
N CYS A 399 7.69 -36.27 -6.59
CA CYS A 399 6.72 -35.21 -6.34
C CYS A 399 6.28 -35.25 -4.87
N LEU A 400 6.37 -34.11 -4.20
CA LEU A 400 5.93 -33.94 -2.81
C LEU A 400 4.51 -33.36 -2.76
N LYS A 401 3.78 -33.64 -1.67
CA LYS A 401 2.46 -33.05 -1.42
C LYS A 401 2.51 -31.52 -1.41
N ALA A 402 3.58 -30.96 -0.84
CA ALA A 402 3.87 -29.54 -0.77
C ALA A 402 5.40 -29.30 -0.75
N SER A 403 5.83 -28.04 -0.89
CA SER A 403 7.23 -27.66 -0.69
C SER A 403 7.71 -28.10 0.69
N ASN A 404 8.86 -28.78 0.74
CA ASN A 404 9.40 -29.34 1.97
C ASN A 404 10.92 -29.17 2.02
N ASN A 405 11.39 -28.38 3.00
CA ASN A 405 12.80 -28.03 3.14
C ASN A 405 13.64 -29.08 3.87
N SER A 406 13.02 -30.08 4.51
CA SER A 406 13.71 -31.21 5.13
C SER A 406 13.88 -32.39 4.16
N PHE A 407 13.29 -32.35 2.97
CA PHE A 407 13.23 -33.53 2.08
C PHE A 407 14.60 -34.06 1.67
N LEU A 408 15.54 -33.20 1.25
CA LEU A 408 16.89 -33.65 0.88
C LEU A 408 17.65 -34.28 2.06
N SER A 409 17.39 -33.82 3.29
CA SER A 409 17.95 -34.42 4.51
C SER A 409 17.47 -35.86 4.66
N LEU A 410 16.17 -36.13 4.47
CA LEU A 410 15.61 -37.48 4.52
C LEU A 410 16.28 -38.43 3.51
N LEU A 411 16.64 -37.93 2.33
CA LEU A 411 17.32 -38.70 1.27
C LEU A 411 18.81 -38.97 1.55
N ALA A 412 19.38 -38.34 2.58
CA ALA A 412 20.76 -38.53 3.00
C ALA A 412 20.91 -39.52 4.17
N LEU A 413 19.81 -39.86 4.84
CA LEU A 413 19.77 -40.67 6.06
C LEU A 413 19.74 -42.18 5.79
N GLY A 414 20.28 -42.97 6.72
CA GLY A 414 20.41 -44.43 6.69
C GLY A 414 19.21 -45.20 6.17
N TYR A 415 18.03 -44.85 6.64
CA TYR A 415 16.80 -45.56 6.27
C TYR A 415 16.33 -45.30 4.83
N SER A 416 16.86 -44.28 4.14
CA SER A 416 16.60 -44.04 2.71
C SER A 416 17.50 -44.87 1.77
N ALA A 417 18.19 -45.87 2.31
CA ALA A 417 19.08 -46.72 1.53
C ALA A 417 18.37 -47.39 0.34
N ILE A 418 19.07 -47.42 -0.78
CA ILE A 418 18.61 -48.06 -2.01
C ILE A 418 19.03 -49.53 -1.98
N ILE A 419 18.05 -50.40 -2.04
CA ILE A 419 18.26 -51.85 -2.12
C ILE A 419 17.78 -52.36 -3.47
N LYS A 420 18.29 -53.53 -3.87
CA LYS A 420 17.84 -54.20 -5.09
C LYS A 420 16.36 -54.56 -4.99
N ALA A 421 15.60 -54.25 -6.04
CA ALA A 421 14.18 -54.56 -6.08
C ALA A 421 13.92 -56.07 -6.07
N ASP A 422 13.26 -56.55 -5.02
CA ASP A 422 12.77 -57.92 -4.91
C ASP A 422 11.46 -57.95 -4.12
N LYS A 423 10.38 -58.44 -4.76
CA LYS A 423 9.06 -58.54 -4.15
C LYS A 423 9.05 -59.38 -2.87
N ALA A 424 9.99 -60.32 -2.71
CA ALA A 424 10.12 -61.13 -1.50
C ALA A 424 10.44 -60.29 -0.26
N TYR A 425 11.08 -59.13 -0.40
CA TYR A 425 11.44 -58.24 0.70
C TYR A 425 10.43 -57.11 0.92
N ALA A 426 9.40 -56.96 0.08
CA ALA A 426 8.49 -55.81 0.14
C ALA A 426 7.73 -55.68 1.47
N THR A 427 7.47 -56.79 2.17
CA THR A 427 6.62 -56.86 3.37
C THR A 427 7.29 -57.49 4.58
N ARG A 428 8.53 -57.98 4.45
CA ARG A 428 9.28 -58.62 5.55
C ARG A 428 10.65 -57.96 5.75
N PRO A 429 11.23 -58.05 6.96
CA PRO A 429 12.60 -57.65 7.22
C PRO A 429 13.62 -58.41 6.36
N ILE A 430 14.72 -57.74 6.02
CA ILE A 430 15.92 -58.34 5.41
C ILE A 430 16.83 -58.90 6.51
N GLU A 431 17.22 -60.16 6.38
CA GLU A 431 18.10 -60.83 7.34
C GLU A 431 19.59 -60.61 7.02
N ARG A 432 20.46 -61.02 7.95
CA ARG A 432 21.92 -60.98 7.78
C ARG A 432 22.31 -61.78 6.53
N GLY A 433 23.09 -61.19 5.62
CA GLY A 433 23.52 -61.83 4.36
C GLY A 433 22.52 -61.73 3.20
N GLU A 434 21.26 -61.33 3.43
CA GLU A 434 20.27 -61.13 2.36
C GLU A 434 20.34 -59.72 1.73
N LEU A 435 21.01 -58.77 2.41
CA LEU A 435 21.06 -57.37 2.00
C LEU A 435 21.90 -57.17 0.73
N VAL A 436 21.22 -56.82 -0.37
CA VAL A 436 21.86 -56.40 -1.62
C VAL A 436 21.67 -54.89 -1.82
N SER A 437 22.73 -54.13 -1.56
CA SER A 437 22.83 -52.69 -1.83
C SER A 437 24.17 -52.40 -2.55
N ALA A 438 24.63 -51.15 -2.56
CA ALA A 438 25.79 -50.69 -3.32
C ALA A 438 26.72 -49.76 -2.49
N GLY A 439 26.84 -50.04 -1.19
CA GLY A 439 27.74 -49.28 -0.33
C GLY A 439 29.23 -49.53 -0.62
N PRO A 440 30.11 -48.80 0.08
CA PRO A 440 31.56 -48.90 -0.06
C PRO A 440 32.11 -50.28 0.30
N PHE A 441 31.44 -51.01 1.19
CA PHE A 441 31.80 -52.37 1.58
C PHE A 441 30.66 -53.36 1.34
N MET A 442 31.02 -54.63 1.18
CA MET A 442 30.11 -55.74 0.96
C MET A 442 30.28 -56.76 2.07
N GLN A 443 29.18 -57.36 2.53
CA GLN A 443 29.25 -58.43 3.52
C GLN A 443 29.90 -59.68 2.90
N ALA A 444 30.86 -60.27 3.61
CA ALA A 444 31.49 -61.52 3.26
C ALA A 444 31.31 -62.54 4.40
N PRO A 445 31.30 -63.85 4.10
CA PRO A 445 31.31 -64.88 5.13
C PRO A 445 32.57 -64.80 5.99
N ASP A 446 32.38 -65.02 7.30
CA ASP A 446 33.45 -65.22 8.27
C ASP A 446 33.26 -66.56 9.00
N PRO A 447 34.32 -67.33 9.26
CA PRO A 447 34.23 -68.55 10.08
C PRO A 447 33.72 -68.28 11.51
N ASP A 448 33.98 -67.09 12.05
CA ASP A 448 33.45 -66.66 13.34
C ASP A 448 32.10 -65.93 13.13
N PRO A 449 30.97 -66.51 13.54
CA PRO A 449 29.67 -65.89 13.36
C PRO A 449 29.51 -64.59 14.18
N SER A 450 30.36 -64.33 15.17
CA SER A 450 30.39 -63.07 15.93
C SER A 450 31.05 -61.92 15.16
N ILE A 451 31.70 -62.18 14.02
CA ILE A 451 32.36 -61.16 13.21
C ILE A 451 31.51 -60.84 11.97
N ASP A 452 31.13 -59.58 11.81
CA ASP A 452 30.69 -59.05 10.52
C ASP A 452 31.94 -58.65 9.71
N ARG A 453 32.34 -59.52 8.79
CA ARG A 453 33.44 -59.27 7.86
C ARG A 453 32.93 -58.53 6.63
N LEU A 454 33.42 -57.31 6.46
CA LEU A 454 33.07 -56.44 5.34
C LEU A 454 34.29 -56.28 4.43
N ILE A 455 34.13 -56.52 3.13
CA ILE A 455 35.20 -56.40 2.13
C ILE A 455 34.95 -55.20 1.24
N ALA A 456 36.01 -54.50 0.82
CA ALA A 456 35.90 -53.35 -0.07
C ALA A 456 35.12 -53.71 -1.33
N ASN A 457 34.12 -52.90 -1.68
CA ASN A 457 33.38 -53.03 -2.93
C ASN A 457 34.21 -52.48 -4.09
N PRO A 458 34.75 -53.34 -4.99
CA PRO A 458 35.57 -52.87 -6.11
C PRO A 458 34.75 -52.09 -7.16
N ARG A 459 33.42 -52.17 -7.11
CA ARG A 459 32.49 -51.49 -8.02
C ARG A 459 31.75 -50.33 -7.36
N PHE A 460 32.22 -49.86 -6.20
CA PHE A 460 31.58 -48.74 -5.54
C PHE A 460 31.65 -47.49 -6.43
N VAL A 461 30.48 -46.93 -6.74
CA VAL A 461 30.33 -45.88 -7.76
C VAL A 461 31.05 -44.56 -7.39
N ASN A 462 31.42 -44.39 -6.12
CA ASN A 462 32.16 -43.21 -5.62
C ASN A 462 33.66 -43.47 -5.45
N GLY A 463 34.19 -44.58 -5.99
CA GLY A 463 35.59 -44.96 -5.89
C GLY A 463 35.82 -46.01 -4.81
N ARG A 464 36.64 -47.03 -5.11
CA ARG A 464 36.93 -48.12 -4.17
C ARG A 464 37.51 -47.55 -2.85
N PRO A 465 37.05 -48.00 -1.67
CA PRO A 465 37.64 -47.62 -0.40
C PRO A 465 39.14 -47.94 -0.31
N PHE A 466 39.87 -47.15 0.48
CA PHE A 466 41.29 -47.33 0.75
C PHE A 466 41.59 -48.53 1.67
N ILE A 467 40.61 -48.95 2.46
CA ILE A 467 40.68 -50.13 3.34
C ILE A 467 40.16 -51.36 2.61
N ASP A 468 40.84 -52.50 2.77
CA ASP A 468 40.49 -53.74 2.09
C ASP A 468 39.38 -54.50 2.83
N GLU A 469 39.43 -54.56 4.16
CA GLU A 469 38.41 -55.18 4.99
C GLU A 469 38.14 -54.40 6.29
N ILE A 470 36.90 -54.44 6.75
CA ILE A 470 36.49 -54.01 8.09
C ILE A 470 35.95 -55.24 8.82
N HIS A 471 36.51 -55.54 9.99
CA HIS A 471 36.05 -56.62 10.86
C HIS A 471 35.33 -56.01 12.05
N ILE A 472 34.02 -56.22 12.11
CA ILE A 472 33.19 -55.74 13.22
C ILE A 472 32.85 -56.92 14.11
N ARG A 473 33.55 -57.04 15.24
CA ARG A 473 33.26 -58.10 16.21
C ARG A 473 32.09 -57.68 17.11
N ARG A 474 31.08 -58.54 17.18
CA ARG A 474 29.85 -58.34 17.96
C ARG A 474 30.04 -58.78 19.41
N THR A 475 30.21 -57.83 20.32
CA THR A 475 30.51 -58.06 21.73
C THR A 475 29.95 -56.96 22.64
N ASP A 476 29.62 -57.32 23.87
CA ASP A 476 29.22 -56.37 24.92
C ASP A 476 30.42 -55.84 25.75
N ALA A 477 31.63 -56.34 25.47
CA ALA A 477 32.83 -55.94 26.20
C ALA A 477 33.36 -54.56 25.75
N GLU A 478 33.68 -53.69 26.70
CA GLU A 478 34.31 -52.39 26.41
C GLU A 478 35.77 -52.61 25.93
N PRO A 479 36.13 -52.17 24.72
CA PRO A 479 37.36 -52.59 24.05
C PRO A 479 38.61 -51.83 24.49
N LEU A 480 38.63 -51.19 25.67
CA LEU A 480 39.78 -50.37 26.10
C LEU A 480 41.09 -51.18 26.11
N ASN A 481 41.05 -52.40 26.64
CA ASN A 481 42.21 -53.30 26.65
C ASN A 481 42.60 -53.74 25.25
N GLU A 482 41.62 -53.95 24.38
CA GLU A 482 41.83 -54.46 23.03
C GLU A 482 42.42 -53.39 22.12
N LEU A 483 41.98 -52.14 22.28
CA LEU A 483 42.55 -50.96 21.65
C LEU A 483 44.01 -50.73 22.09
N LEU A 484 44.31 -50.90 23.39
CA LEU A 484 45.69 -50.86 23.92
C LEU A 484 46.57 -51.99 23.37
N SER A 485 46.03 -53.20 23.27
CA SER A 485 46.76 -54.37 22.76
C SER A 485 46.96 -54.37 21.24
N GLY A 486 46.22 -53.54 20.50
CA GLY A 486 46.19 -53.55 19.04
C GLY A 486 45.25 -54.58 18.41
N SER A 487 44.43 -55.28 19.20
CA SER A 487 43.40 -56.21 18.70
C SER A 487 42.20 -55.47 18.10
N VAL A 488 42.00 -54.20 18.48
CA VAL A 488 41.05 -53.24 17.89
C VAL A 488 41.83 -52.01 17.44
N ASP A 489 41.49 -51.47 16.27
CA ASP A 489 42.20 -50.34 15.67
C ASP A 489 41.49 -49.01 15.90
N LEU A 490 40.17 -49.05 16.08
CA LEU A 490 39.32 -47.87 16.23
C LEU A 490 38.16 -48.13 17.20
N MET A 491 37.85 -47.13 18.02
CA MET A 491 36.68 -47.07 18.89
C MET A 491 36.00 -45.70 18.78
N TYR A 492 34.69 -45.66 18.59
CA TYR A 492 33.88 -44.44 18.67
C TYR A 492 32.97 -44.48 19.90
N ASN A 493 32.35 -43.36 20.26
CA ASN A 493 31.57 -43.20 21.50
C ASN A 493 32.38 -43.49 22.78
N LEU A 494 33.69 -43.22 22.74
CA LEU A 494 34.57 -43.35 23.91
C LEU A 494 34.25 -42.24 24.92
N THR A 495 33.97 -42.62 26.16
CA THR A 495 33.69 -41.68 27.26
C THR A 495 34.95 -40.93 27.70
N ALA A 496 34.80 -39.79 28.37
CA ALA A 496 35.95 -39.09 28.96
C ALA A 496 36.71 -39.93 30.00
N ALA A 497 36.01 -40.78 30.76
CA ALA A 497 36.62 -41.73 31.68
C ALA A 497 37.45 -42.78 30.93
N GLY A 498 36.92 -43.33 29.83
CA GLY A 498 37.64 -44.25 28.95
C GLY A 498 38.87 -43.62 28.31
N LYS A 499 38.74 -42.38 27.80
CA LYS A 499 39.88 -41.60 27.28
C LYS A 499 40.97 -41.43 28.35
N LYS A 500 40.61 -40.96 29.54
CA LYS A 500 41.55 -40.78 30.65
C LYS A 500 42.23 -42.10 31.01
N SER A 501 41.49 -43.20 31.06
CA SER A 501 42.04 -44.53 31.31
C SER A 501 43.04 -44.94 30.22
N LEU A 502 42.75 -44.71 28.95
CA LEU A 502 43.66 -45.01 27.84
C LEU A 502 44.95 -44.17 27.92
N GLU A 503 44.84 -42.87 28.22
CA GLU A 503 45.98 -41.97 28.41
C GLU A 503 46.87 -42.42 29.58
N GLU A 504 46.28 -42.71 30.74
CA GLU A 504 47.00 -43.21 31.94
C GLU A 504 47.68 -44.57 31.69
N ARG A 505 47.16 -45.36 30.76
CA ARG A 505 47.67 -46.68 30.39
C ARG A 505 48.61 -46.65 29.17
N GLY A 506 48.99 -45.46 28.71
CA GLY A 506 50.01 -45.29 27.68
C GLY A 506 49.53 -45.53 26.24
N PHE A 507 48.24 -45.34 25.95
CA PHE A 507 47.75 -45.41 24.57
C PHE A 507 48.36 -44.32 23.69
N GLU A 508 49.10 -44.72 22.65
CA GLU A 508 49.77 -43.78 21.73
C GLU A 508 48.97 -43.51 20.44
N GLY A 509 47.65 -43.35 20.51
CA GLY A 509 46.80 -43.04 19.35
C GLY A 509 46.31 -41.59 19.31
N SER A 510 45.32 -41.33 18.46
CA SER A 510 44.61 -40.05 18.38
C SER A 510 43.25 -40.13 19.07
N PHE A 511 42.79 -38.99 19.59
CA PHE A 511 41.46 -38.81 20.15
C PHE A 511 40.78 -37.61 19.46
N THR A 512 39.70 -37.87 18.74
CA THR A 512 38.89 -36.83 18.10
C THR A 512 37.62 -36.59 18.91
N PRO A 513 37.44 -35.44 19.59
CA PRO A 513 36.24 -35.15 20.35
C PRO A 513 35.04 -34.88 19.43
N TYR A 514 33.85 -35.30 19.86
CA TYR A 514 32.58 -34.85 19.31
C TYR A 514 31.47 -34.90 20.37
N THR A 515 30.47 -34.04 20.23
CA THR A 515 29.28 -34.04 21.09
C THR A 515 28.27 -35.00 20.49
N SER A 516 27.90 -36.04 21.23
CA SER A 516 26.85 -36.95 20.79
C SER A 516 25.51 -36.22 20.82
N ARG A 517 24.71 -36.36 19.76
CA ARG A 517 23.39 -35.74 19.63
C ARG A 517 22.37 -36.35 20.57
N TYR A 518 22.65 -37.50 21.21
CA TYR A 518 21.74 -38.05 22.20
C TYR A 518 21.48 -37.04 23.33
N CYS A 519 20.26 -36.49 23.36
CA CYS A 519 19.75 -35.69 24.46
C CYS A 519 19.26 -36.64 25.56
N TYR A 520 19.96 -36.68 26.68
CA TYR A 520 19.54 -37.48 27.83
C TYR A 520 18.68 -36.63 28.76
N GLY A 521 17.51 -37.14 29.12
CA GLY A 521 16.59 -36.43 30.01
C GLY A 521 15.39 -37.26 30.46
N MET A 522 14.51 -36.61 31.22
CA MET A 522 13.36 -37.25 31.85
C MET A 522 12.08 -37.03 31.02
N VAL A 523 11.58 -38.05 30.36
CA VAL A 523 10.34 -37.99 29.57
C VAL A 523 9.14 -38.29 30.46
N VAL A 524 8.10 -37.45 30.37
CA VAL A 524 6.86 -37.61 31.11
C VAL A 524 5.94 -38.59 30.39
N ASN A 525 5.34 -39.50 31.16
CA ASN A 525 4.38 -40.46 30.62
C ASN A 525 2.95 -39.92 30.67
N PHE A 526 2.45 -39.45 29.52
CA PHE A 526 1.10 -38.90 29.38
C PHE A 526 0.02 -39.99 29.22
N THR A 527 0.40 -41.23 28.90
CA THR A 527 -0.56 -42.34 28.84
C THR A 527 -1.02 -42.82 30.22
N ARG A 528 -0.27 -42.48 31.27
CA ARG A 528 -0.65 -42.76 32.66
C ARG A 528 -1.32 -41.56 33.29
N GLN A 529 -2.31 -41.81 34.12
CA GLN A 529 -2.87 -40.80 35.00
C GLN A 529 -1.95 -40.63 36.21
N SER A 530 -1.11 -39.59 36.18
CA SER A 530 -0.18 -39.22 37.24
C SER A 530 -0.27 -37.72 37.51
N ALA A 531 0.28 -37.26 38.64
CA ALA A 531 0.36 -35.83 38.93
C ALA A 531 1.13 -35.05 37.85
N LEU A 532 2.16 -35.66 37.27
CA LEU A 532 2.99 -35.06 36.21
C LEU A 532 2.26 -34.98 34.86
N SER A 533 1.46 -35.98 34.49
CA SER A 533 0.69 -35.93 33.25
C SER A 533 -0.46 -34.93 33.33
N ALA A 534 -1.07 -34.76 34.52
CA ALA A 534 -2.19 -33.86 34.75
C ALA A 534 -1.81 -32.38 34.92
N SER A 535 -0.62 -32.06 35.43
CA SER A 535 -0.24 -30.69 35.81
C SER A 535 1.02 -30.19 35.08
N PRO A 536 0.88 -29.26 34.12
CA PRO A 536 2.01 -28.57 33.50
C PRO A 536 2.88 -27.82 34.53
N ASP A 537 2.27 -27.23 35.57
CA ASP A 537 2.99 -26.51 36.62
C ASP A 537 3.94 -27.44 37.40
N LEU A 538 3.51 -28.69 37.68
CA LEU A 538 4.38 -29.67 38.34
C LEU A 538 5.54 -30.11 37.43
N ARG A 539 5.32 -30.24 36.11
CA ARG A 539 6.41 -30.54 35.17
C ARG A 539 7.41 -29.39 35.08
N ARG A 540 6.91 -28.15 35.01
CA ARG A 540 7.74 -26.93 35.01
C ARG A 540 8.54 -26.81 36.32
N ALA A 541 7.91 -27.04 37.47
CA ALA A 541 8.58 -27.04 38.76
C ALA A 541 9.70 -28.07 38.83
N LEU A 542 9.48 -29.28 38.29
CA LEU A 542 10.52 -30.30 38.21
C LEU A 542 11.68 -29.87 37.31
N SER A 543 11.40 -29.25 36.15
CA SER A 543 12.44 -28.70 35.28
C SER A 543 13.27 -27.61 35.96
N MET A 544 12.65 -26.77 36.79
CA MET A 544 13.33 -25.71 37.55
C MET A 544 14.15 -26.27 38.72
N ALA A 545 13.78 -27.42 39.27
CA ALA A 545 14.45 -28.04 40.41
C ALA A 545 15.69 -28.87 40.05
N ILE A 546 15.86 -29.21 38.76
CA ILE A 546 16.99 -30.01 38.30
C ILE A 546 18.18 -29.10 37.96
N ASP A 547 19.21 -29.12 38.80
CA ASP A 547 20.52 -28.52 38.49
C ASP A 547 21.25 -29.40 37.46
N LYS A 548 21.05 -29.10 36.18
CA LYS A 548 21.63 -29.85 35.05
C LYS A 548 23.16 -29.88 35.11
N GLU A 549 23.78 -28.75 35.45
CA GLU A 549 25.24 -28.64 35.60
C GLU A 549 25.75 -29.47 36.79
N GLY A 550 25.00 -29.48 37.89
CA GLY A 550 25.24 -30.37 39.02
C GLY A 550 25.22 -31.84 38.62
N ILE A 551 24.21 -32.26 37.84
CA ILE A 551 24.12 -33.63 37.32
C ILE A 551 25.28 -33.95 36.38
N ILE A 552 25.67 -33.05 35.49
CA ILE A 552 26.81 -33.27 34.58
C ILE A 552 28.12 -33.46 35.37
N ARG A 553 28.34 -32.67 36.43
CA ARG A 553 29.49 -32.86 37.33
C ARG A 553 29.44 -34.18 38.09
N GLU A 554 28.28 -34.53 38.67
CA GLU A 554 28.13 -35.74 39.48
C GLU A 554 28.18 -37.01 38.63
N VAL A 555 27.44 -37.07 37.52
CA VAL A 555 27.26 -38.27 36.68
C VAL A 555 28.36 -38.40 35.62
N LEU A 556 28.71 -37.31 34.92
CA LEU A 556 29.65 -37.34 33.78
C LEU A 556 31.05 -36.80 34.10
N ALA A 557 31.32 -36.42 35.35
CA ALA A 557 32.58 -35.78 35.75
C ALA A 557 32.93 -34.53 34.91
N GLY A 558 31.90 -33.79 34.46
CA GLY A 558 32.06 -32.59 33.63
C GLY A 558 32.10 -32.86 32.12
N ALA A 559 32.06 -34.12 31.66
CA ALA A 559 32.14 -34.48 30.25
C ALA A 559 30.78 -34.47 29.54
N GLY A 560 30.06 -33.35 29.63
CA GLY A 560 28.79 -33.16 28.94
C GLY A 560 28.44 -31.69 28.78
N GLU A 561 27.57 -31.42 27.82
CA GLU A 561 26.97 -30.11 27.59
C GLU A 561 25.57 -30.06 28.20
N ARG A 562 25.21 -28.93 28.81
CA ARG A 562 23.86 -28.67 29.33
C ARG A 562 22.85 -28.72 28.19
N ALA A 563 21.81 -29.54 28.35
CA ALA A 563 20.73 -29.60 27.37
C ALA A 563 19.58 -28.65 27.78
N ASP A 564 19.45 -27.52 27.09
CA ASP A 564 18.38 -26.55 27.32
C ASP A 564 17.08 -26.88 26.57
N CYS A 565 17.22 -27.63 25.48
CA CYS A 565 16.12 -28.25 24.75
C CYS A 565 16.55 -29.64 24.26
N VAL A 566 15.68 -30.31 23.50
CA VAL A 566 15.94 -31.66 22.97
C VAL A 566 16.91 -31.70 21.78
N ILE A 567 17.33 -30.53 21.27
CA ILE A 567 18.27 -30.38 20.15
C ILE A 567 19.60 -29.80 20.66
N PRO A 568 20.76 -30.31 20.20
CA PRO A 568 22.06 -29.77 20.58
C PRO A 568 22.39 -28.46 19.87
N SER A 569 23.27 -27.66 20.48
CA SER A 569 23.80 -26.41 19.92
C SER A 569 24.44 -26.56 18.53
N SER A 570 24.97 -27.75 18.24
CA SER A 570 25.56 -28.08 16.93
C SER A 570 24.56 -28.18 15.78
N LEU A 571 23.26 -28.25 16.05
CA LEU A 571 22.18 -28.19 15.04
C LEU A 571 21.48 -26.83 15.03
N LEU A 572 21.25 -26.24 16.21
CA LEU A 572 20.68 -24.90 16.34
C LEU A 572 21.26 -24.20 17.56
N ASP A 573 21.96 -23.09 17.35
CA ASP A 573 22.46 -22.26 18.44
C ASP A 573 21.33 -21.43 19.05
N LEU A 574 21.16 -21.55 20.38
CA LEU A 574 20.13 -20.87 21.15
C LEU A 574 20.67 -19.68 21.95
N GLY A 575 21.96 -19.33 21.80
CA GLY A 575 22.59 -18.22 22.50
C GLY A 575 22.94 -18.49 23.97
N GLY A 576 22.85 -19.75 24.41
CA GLY A 576 23.35 -20.23 25.71
C GLY A 576 22.52 -19.87 26.95
N GLU A 577 21.45 -19.08 26.83
CA GLU A 577 20.52 -18.82 27.95
C GLU A 577 19.47 -19.94 28.04
N PRO A 578 19.26 -20.56 29.23
CA PRO A 578 18.31 -21.65 29.36
C PRO A 578 16.87 -21.15 29.22
N PHE A 579 16.02 -21.91 28.51
CA PHE A 579 14.59 -21.58 28.40
C PHE A 579 13.87 -21.62 29.76
N ILE A 580 14.20 -22.60 30.60
CA ILE A 580 13.77 -22.70 31.99
C ILE A 580 15.02 -22.69 32.86
N PRO A 581 15.31 -21.60 33.60
CA PRO A 581 16.46 -21.54 34.48
C PRO A 581 16.26 -22.42 35.71
N TYR A 582 17.38 -22.87 36.30
CA TYR A 582 17.37 -23.53 37.60
C TYR A 582 16.98 -22.53 38.69
N ASP A 583 15.86 -22.78 39.36
CA ASP A 583 15.35 -21.98 40.48
C ASP A 583 14.57 -22.88 41.45
N LEU A 584 15.29 -23.40 42.44
CA LEU A 584 14.74 -24.29 43.46
C LEU A 584 13.69 -23.59 44.33
N ALA A 585 13.80 -22.28 44.55
CA ALA A 585 12.87 -21.56 45.41
C ALA A 585 11.50 -21.40 44.72
N ALA A 586 11.50 -21.00 43.45
CA ALA A 586 10.28 -20.91 42.66
C ALA A 586 9.68 -22.31 42.37
N ALA A 587 10.51 -23.34 42.17
CA ALA A 587 10.04 -24.72 42.05
C ALA A 587 9.24 -25.18 43.29
N LYS A 588 9.75 -24.90 44.50
CA LYS A 588 9.04 -25.19 45.76
C LYS A 588 7.70 -24.49 45.85
N GLN A 589 7.64 -23.21 45.44
CA GLN A 589 6.39 -22.45 45.47
C GLN A 589 5.34 -23.03 44.51
N LEU A 590 5.75 -23.45 43.31
CA LEU A 590 4.86 -24.10 42.35
C LEU A 590 4.32 -25.43 42.87
N VAL A 591 5.17 -26.27 43.48
CA VAL A 591 4.71 -27.54 44.08
C VAL A 591 3.78 -27.28 45.28
N GLU A 592 4.08 -26.27 46.09
CA GLU A 592 3.25 -25.87 47.24
C GLU A 592 1.84 -25.44 46.82
N ALA A 593 1.73 -24.67 45.73
CA ALA A 593 0.45 -24.24 45.17
C ALA A 593 -0.40 -25.40 44.63
N GLN A 594 0.25 -26.53 44.32
CA GLN A 594 -0.38 -27.76 43.83
C GLN A 594 -0.56 -28.80 44.95
N ARG A 595 -0.50 -28.39 46.23
CA ARG A 595 -0.64 -29.30 47.39
C ARG A 595 -1.95 -30.08 47.33
N GLY A 596 -1.83 -31.40 47.37
CA GLY A 596 -2.93 -32.37 47.29
C GLY A 596 -2.98 -33.15 45.97
N SER A 597 -2.35 -32.63 44.91
CA SER A 597 -2.36 -33.24 43.56
C SER A 597 -1.39 -34.42 43.38
N ALA A 598 -0.42 -34.60 44.29
CA ALA A 598 0.65 -35.59 44.19
C ALA A 598 0.86 -36.37 45.51
N SER A 599 -0.14 -37.14 45.96
CA SER A 599 -0.07 -37.91 47.21
C SER A 599 0.67 -39.25 47.08
N ALA A 600 0.69 -39.84 45.89
CA ALA A 600 1.42 -41.07 45.59
C ALA A 600 2.87 -40.76 45.15
N PRO A 601 3.86 -41.61 45.48
CA PRO A 601 5.22 -41.47 44.97
C PRO A 601 5.27 -41.54 43.43
N ILE A 602 6.00 -40.62 42.81
CA ILE A 602 6.29 -40.61 41.37
C ILE A 602 7.20 -41.79 41.04
N LYS A 603 6.77 -42.66 40.12
CA LYS A 603 7.59 -43.80 39.68
C LYS A 603 8.52 -43.40 38.55
N VAL A 604 9.82 -43.51 38.77
CA VAL A 604 10.87 -43.15 37.83
C VAL A 604 11.57 -44.42 37.33
N ALA A 605 11.67 -44.58 36.01
CA ALA A 605 12.57 -45.56 35.41
C ALA A 605 13.84 -44.87 34.93
N ILE A 606 15.00 -45.43 35.25
CA ILE A 606 16.27 -45.09 34.61
C ILE A 606 16.62 -46.20 33.64
N ARG A 607 16.56 -45.91 32.33
CA ARG A 607 17.08 -46.83 31.34
C ARG A 607 18.61 -46.84 31.43
N GLU A 608 19.18 -48.02 31.63
CA GLU A 608 20.62 -48.19 31.75
C GLU A 608 21.30 -47.97 30.40
N TYR A 609 22.31 -47.11 30.39
CA TYR A 609 23.18 -46.89 29.24
C TYR A 609 24.60 -47.28 29.67
N PRO A 610 25.11 -48.45 29.23
CA PRO A 610 26.45 -48.91 29.60
C PRO A 610 27.56 -47.91 29.24
N THR A 611 27.30 -47.05 28.24
CA THR A 611 28.19 -45.95 27.82
C THR A 611 28.20 -44.77 28.80
N ILE A 612 27.41 -44.79 29.89
CA ILE A 612 27.35 -43.73 30.91
C ILE A 612 27.83 -44.31 32.24
N ALA A 613 29.14 -44.29 32.46
CA ALA A 613 29.77 -44.93 33.62
C ALA A 613 29.24 -44.48 34.99
N GLY A 614 28.75 -43.25 35.13
CA GLY A 614 28.24 -42.70 36.39
C GLY A 614 26.73 -42.71 36.55
N LEU A 615 25.98 -43.38 35.67
CA LEU A 615 24.52 -43.32 35.64
C LEU A 615 23.86 -43.90 36.90
N ASP A 616 24.53 -44.80 37.60
CA ASP A 616 24.13 -45.37 38.89
C ASP A 616 23.92 -44.31 39.99
N ARG A 617 24.58 -43.15 39.86
CA ARG A 617 24.44 -42.00 40.77
C ARG A 617 23.21 -41.15 40.49
N LEU A 618 22.63 -41.24 39.28
CA LEU A 618 21.51 -40.39 38.88
C LEU A 618 20.27 -40.61 39.76
N GLY A 619 19.94 -41.86 40.10
CA GLY A 619 18.77 -42.18 40.90
C GLY A 619 18.77 -41.51 42.28
N GLY A 620 19.91 -41.56 42.97
CA GLY A 620 20.08 -40.89 44.26
C GLY A 620 20.01 -39.36 44.14
N ALA A 621 20.57 -38.78 43.07
CA ALA A 621 20.47 -37.34 42.80
C ALA A 621 19.01 -36.92 42.56
N LEU A 622 18.26 -37.67 41.75
CA LEU A 622 16.85 -37.41 41.48
C LEU A 622 16.01 -37.48 42.77
N GLN A 623 16.18 -38.52 43.59
CA GLN A 623 15.45 -38.64 44.86
C GLN A 623 15.65 -37.42 45.77
N ARG A 624 16.89 -36.93 45.91
CA ARG A 624 17.18 -35.69 46.65
C ARG A 624 16.49 -34.47 46.05
N ILE A 625 16.45 -34.35 44.72
CA ILE A 625 15.76 -33.25 44.02
C ILE A 625 14.26 -33.29 44.30
N PHE A 626 13.60 -34.44 44.15
CA PHE A 626 12.17 -34.59 44.45
C PHE A 626 11.85 -34.23 45.91
N GLU A 627 12.64 -34.75 46.87
CA GLU A 627 12.46 -34.44 48.29
C GLU A 627 12.62 -32.95 48.57
N SER A 628 13.60 -32.29 47.92
CA SER A 628 13.86 -30.87 48.11
C SER A 628 12.69 -29.97 47.72
N ILE A 629 11.84 -30.40 46.77
CA ILE A 629 10.63 -29.67 46.36
C ILE A 629 9.34 -30.22 47.00
N GLY A 630 9.44 -31.16 47.94
CA GLY A 630 8.29 -31.70 48.67
C GLY A 630 7.53 -32.83 47.96
N LEU A 631 8.13 -33.45 46.94
CA LEU A 631 7.59 -34.62 46.24
C LEU A 631 8.32 -35.90 46.69
N LYS A 632 7.69 -37.07 46.48
CA LYS A 632 8.31 -38.38 46.71
C LYS A 632 8.50 -39.10 45.39
N ALA A 633 9.62 -39.80 45.22
CA ALA A 633 9.89 -40.60 44.03
C ALA A 633 10.50 -41.96 44.37
N THR A 634 10.15 -42.99 43.60
CA THR A 634 10.81 -44.31 43.60
C THR A 634 11.53 -44.48 42.29
N VAL A 635 12.77 -44.96 42.32
CA VAL A 635 13.63 -45.10 41.13
C VAL A 635 13.96 -46.56 40.89
N ASP A 636 13.67 -47.05 39.69
CA ASP A 636 14.07 -48.38 39.22
C ASP A 636 15.06 -48.27 38.07
N TYR A 637 16.14 -49.06 38.10
CA TYR A 637 17.06 -49.22 36.97
C TYR A 637 16.56 -50.33 36.04
N CYS A 638 16.45 -50.03 34.76
CA CYS A 638 15.94 -50.93 33.73
C CYS A 638 17.01 -51.22 32.67
N PRO A 639 17.32 -52.50 32.37
CA PRO A 639 18.30 -52.86 31.35
C PRO A 639 17.97 -52.26 29.97
N LEU A 640 19.02 -51.89 29.21
CA LEU A 640 18.86 -51.32 27.86
C LEU A 640 18.06 -52.23 26.92
N SER A 641 18.18 -53.55 27.09
CA SER A 641 17.50 -54.59 26.29
C SER A 641 15.98 -54.63 26.49
N LYS A 642 15.46 -54.03 27.56
CA LYS A 642 14.02 -53.98 27.81
C LYS A 642 13.34 -53.03 26.80
N PRO A 643 12.27 -53.47 26.09
CA PRO A 643 11.58 -52.62 25.12
C PRO A 643 11.03 -51.33 25.75
N ILE A 644 11.26 -50.18 25.11
CA ILE A 644 10.84 -48.86 25.63
C ILE A 644 9.34 -48.81 25.92
N ALA A 645 8.53 -49.37 25.00
CA ALA A 645 7.08 -49.40 25.14
C ALA A 645 6.59 -50.10 26.42
N SER A 646 7.38 -51.01 27.01
CA SER A 646 7.02 -51.70 28.26
C SER A 646 7.05 -50.78 29.49
N TYR A 647 7.68 -49.60 29.40
CA TYR A 647 7.69 -48.63 30.50
C TYR A 647 6.34 -47.90 30.66
N ARG A 648 5.54 -47.87 29.57
CA ARG A 648 4.27 -47.14 29.46
C ARG A 648 3.29 -47.45 30.60
N ASP A 649 3.20 -48.72 31.01
CA ASP A 649 2.19 -49.15 31.99
C ASP A 649 2.67 -49.12 33.44
N VAL A 650 3.92 -48.72 33.70
CA VAL A 650 4.55 -48.86 35.03
C VAL A 650 5.05 -47.53 35.59
N TYR A 651 5.68 -46.70 34.77
CA TYR A 651 6.45 -45.53 35.21
C TYR A 651 5.83 -44.22 34.77
N ASP A 652 5.86 -43.22 35.65
CA ASP A 652 5.32 -41.88 35.39
C ASP A 652 6.36 -40.97 34.72
N LEU A 653 7.64 -41.23 34.95
CA LEU A 653 8.78 -40.49 34.41
C LEU A 653 9.90 -41.46 33.99
N ILE A 654 10.50 -41.26 32.82
CA ILE A 654 11.49 -42.19 32.27
C ILE A 654 12.75 -41.43 31.84
N PHE A 655 13.91 -41.75 32.40
CA PHE A 655 15.19 -41.30 31.89
C PHE A 655 15.55 -42.09 30.64
N ILE A 656 15.68 -41.40 29.51
CA ILE A 656 16.00 -41.97 28.21
C ILE A 656 16.86 -40.99 27.39
N GLY A 657 17.72 -41.54 26.55
CA GLY A 657 18.44 -40.83 25.49
C GLY A 657 17.59 -40.72 24.23
N PHE A 658 17.38 -39.49 23.79
CA PHE A 658 16.66 -39.09 22.60
C PHE A 658 17.67 -38.74 21.50
N LEU A 659 17.60 -39.36 20.33
CA LEU A 659 18.48 -39.03 19.20
C LEU A 659 17.73 -38.12 18.21
N PRO A 660 17.95 -36.79 18.22
CA PRO A 660 17.37 -35.90 17.22
C PRO A 660 18.00 -36.20 15.86
N GLU A 661 17.19 -36.30 14.81
CA GLU A 661 17.67 -36.27 13.43
C GLU A 661 18.34 -34.94 13.08
N ILE A 662 19.00 -34.87 11.92
CA ILE A 662 19.88 -33.75 11.56
C ILE A 662 19.08 -32.50 11.16
N ASP A 663 17.98 -32.65 10.43
CA ASP A 663 17.09 -31.51 10.13
C ASP A 663 16.14 -31.25 11.31
N LEU A 664 15.94 -29.96 11.65
CA LEU A 664 15.18 -29.52 12.82
C LEU A 664 13.73 -30.03 12.83
N TYR A 665 13.09 -30.21 11.67
CA TYR A 665 11.74 -30.77 11.63
C TYR A 665 11.76 -32.24 12.03
N SER A 666 12.59 -33.04 11.36
CA SER A 666 12.77 -34.47 11.65
C SER A 666 13.36 -34.73 13.05
N ALA A 667 14.04 -33.75 13.64
CA ALA A 667 14.57 -33.83 14.98
C ALA A 667 13.48 -33.82 16.06
N VAL A 668 12.32 -33.20 15.78
CA VAL A 668 11.24 -33.01 16.76
C VAL A 668 10.02 -33.86 16.42
N GLU A 669 9.66 -33.95 15.14
CA GLU A 669 8.41 -34.56 14.67
C GLU A 669 8.15 -35.97 15.20
N PRO A 670 9.11 -36.93 15.13
CA PRO A 670 8.84 -38.33 15.47
C PRO A 670 8.39 -38.56 16.91
N PHE A 671 8.67 -37.58 17.77
CA PHE A 671 8.50 -37.68 19.21
C PHE A 671 7.27 -36.95 19.74
N ILE A 672 6.77 -35.97 18.98
CA ILE A 672 5.58 -35.19 19.37
C ILE A 672 4.36 -35.46 18.48
N ASN A 673 4.57 -36.05 17.30
CA ASN A 673 3.47 -36.51 16.46
C ASN A 673 2.78 -37.71 17.15
N PRO A 674 1.46 -37.68 17.36
CA PRO A 674 0.71 -38.84 17.86
C PRO A 674 0.83 -40.10 16.97
N GLU A 675 1.10 -39.93 15.67
CA GLU A 675 1.35 -41.01 14.70
C GLU A 675 2.85 -41.24 14.45
N GLY A 676 3.71 -40.51 15.17
CA GLY A 676 5.17 -40.60 15.06
C GLY A 676 5.73 -41.90 15.63
N GLY A 677 6.83 -42.39 15.04
CA GLY A 677 7.44 -43.66 15.42
C GLY A 677 8.11 -43.70 16.79
N ASP A 678 8.37 -42.55 17.42
CA ASP A 678 9.09 -42.43 18.70
C ASP A 678 8.27 -41.76 19.82
N ASN A 679 6.99 -41.44 19.61
CA ASN A 679 6.10 -40.92 20.65
C ASN A 679 5.56 -42.04 21.56
N TYR A 680 6.46 -42.75 22.26
CA TYR A 680 6.09 -43.90 23.10
C TYR A 680 5.17 -43.55 24.27
N PHE A 681 5.19 -42.31 24.73
CA PHE A 681 4.60 -41.89 26.01
C PHE A 681 3.39 -40.98 25.85
N GLY A 682 2.87 -40.85 24.62
CA GLY A 682 1.54 -40.28 24.34
C GLY A 682 1.47 -38.77 24.53
N TYR A 683 2.57 -38.04 24.31
CA TYR A 683 2.52 -36.58 24.29
C TYR A 683 1.61 -36.12 23.14
N HIS A 684 0.74 -35.16 23.42
CA HIS A 684 -0.23 -34.68 22.45
C HIS A 684 -0.51 -33.19 22.67
N ASN A 685 0.03 -32.34 21.78
CA ASN A 685 -0.24 -30.92 21.75
C ASN A 685 -0.52 -30.47 20.30
N PRO A 686 -1.80 -30.42 19.87
CA PRO A 686 -2.16 -30.13 18.48
C PRO A 686 -1.76 -28.72 18.03
N ALA A 687 -1.72 -27.75 18.95
CA ALA A 687 -1.32 -26.40 18.62
C ALA A 687 0.18 -26.34 18.29
N LEU A 688 1.01 -26.96 19.14
CA LEU A 688 2.44 -27.04 18.92
C LEU A 688 2.78 -27.87 17.66
N PHE A 689 2.07 -28.98 17.44
CA PHE A 689 2.27 -29.80 16.25
C PHE A 689 1.92 -29.04 14.96
N ARG A 690 0.84 -28.25 14.93
CA ARG A 690 0.52 -27.37 13.79
C ARG A 690 1.61 -26.33 13.55
N GLU A 691 2.18 -25.75 14.60
CA GLU A 691 3.30 -24.80 14.47
C GLU A 691 4.54 -25.49 13.90
N LEU A 692 4.85 -26.72 14.34
CA LEU A 692 5.93 -27.53 13.77
C LEU A 692 5.68 -27.83 12.29
N ASP A 693 4.48 -28.30 11.93
CA ASP A 693 4.10 -28.65 10.56
C ASP A 693 4.16 -27.46 9.60
N ALA A 694 3.80 -26.27 10.08
CA ALA A 694 3.92 -25.03 9.32
C ALA A 694 5.38 -24.65 8.96
N THR A 695 6.39 -25.22 9.63
CA THR A 695 7.81 -24.94 9.32
C THR A 695 8.30 -25.61 8.03
N ILE A 696 7.60 -26.63 7.55
CA ILE A 696 8.05 -27.47 6.42
C ILE A 696 8.28 -26.64 5.14
N GLY A 697 7.44 -25.64 4.91
CA GLY A 697 7.46 -24.81 3.69
C GLY A 697 8.24 -23.48 3.80
N ILE A 698 8.83 -23.16 4.95
CA ILE A 698 9.49 -21.85 5.17
C ILE A 698 10.84 -21.80 4.46
N LYS A 699 10.90 -21.11 3.32
CA LYS A 699 12.08 -21.02 2.46
C LYS A 699 13.25 -20.23 3.06
N ASP A 700 12.94 -19.16 3.80
CA ASP A 700 13.98 -18.37 4.45
C ASP A 700 14.55 -19.11 5.66
N GLN A 701 15.86 -19.38 5.63
CA GLN A 701 16.52 -20.15 6.67
C GLN A 701 16.58 -19.39 8.02
N GLY A 702 16.62 -18.05 7.99
CA GLY A 702 16.57 -17.22 9.19
C GLY A 702 15.21 -17.31 9.89
N GLU A 703 14.13 -17.06 9.15
CA GLU A 703 12.75 -17.21 9.62
C GLU A 703 12.49 -18.63 10.14
N ARG A 704 12.94 -19.65 9.40
CA ARG A 704 12.80 -21.06 9.79
C ARG A 704 13.48 -21.30 11.14
N SER A 705 14.73 -20.84 11.28
CA SER A 705 15.51 -20.99 12.53
C SER A 705 14.82 -20.29 13.71
N ASP A 706 14.39 -19.04 13.54
CA ASP A 706 13.66 -18.27 14.55
C ASP A 706 12.36 -18.95 14.97
N ARG A 707 11.65 -19.57 14.02
CA ARG A 707 10.43 -20.32 14.31
C ARG A 707 10.72 -21.58 15.11
N PHE A 708 11.80 -22.30 14.79
CA PHE A 708 12.24 -23.44 15.58
C PHE A 708 12.66 -23.04 17.00
N VAL A 709 13.34 -21.91 17.19
CA VAL A 709 13.64 -21.40 18.55
C VAL A 709 12.36 -21.22 19.37
N ARG A 710 11.29 -20.66 18.78
CA ARG A 710 9.99 -20.52 19.45
C ARG A 710 9.32 -21.85 19.74
N ILE A 711 9.33 -22.79 18.79
CA ILE A 711 8.75 -24.13 18.94
C ILE A 711 9.47 -24.88 20.07
N LEU A 712 10.81 -24.89 20.05
CA LEU A 712 11.62 -25.55 21.08
C LEU A 712 11.40 -24.91 22.46
N ARG A 713 11.26 -23.59 22.53
CA ARG A 713 10.89 -22.90 23.79
C ARG A 713 9.53 -23.37 24.29
N SER A 714 8.51 -23.38 23.43
CA SER A 714 7.16 -23.83 23.81
C SER A 714 7.14 -25.31 24.21
N LEU A 715 7.91 -26.15 23.53
CA LEU A 715 8.04 -27.58 23.82
C LEU A 715 8.73 -27.81 25.19
N THR A 716 9.79 -27.05 25.47
CA THR A 716 10.48 -27.08 26.77
C THR A 716 9.59 -26.52 27.89
N ASP A 717 8.85 -25.44 27.64
CA ASP A 717 7.91 -24.83 28.60
C ASP A 717 6.76 -25.79 28.98
N ASP A 718 6.26 -26.57 28.02
CA ASP A 718 5.25 -27.61 28.27
C ASP A 718 5.86 -28.84 28.97
N ALA A 719 7.20 -28.94 28.99
CA ALA A 719 7.99 -29.92 29.71
C ALA A 719 7.56 -31.38 29.44
N PHE A 720 7.29 -31.71 28.17
CA PHE A 720 7.03 -33.11 27.77
C PHE A 720 8.21 -34.03 28.14
N MET A 721 9.41 -33.48 28.03
CA MET A 721 10.67 -34.03 28.46
C MET A 721 11.45 -32.92 29.17
N ILE A 722 12.16 -33.28 30.23
CA ILE A 722 13.11 -32.42 30.90
C ILE A 722 14.51 -32.80 30.40
N PRO A 723 15.05 -32.09 29.40
CA PRO A 723 16.39 -32.37 28.88
C PRO A 723 17.44 -32.03 29.94
N ILE A 724 18.45 -32.90 30.10
CA ILE A 724 19.51 -32.72 31.12
C ILE A 724 20.85 -32.45 30.44
N PHE A 725 21.34 -33.37 29.60
CA PHE A 725 22.67 -33.24 28.99
C PHE A 725 22.80 -33.90 27.61
N PHE A 726 23.77 -33.40 26.84
CA PHE A 726 24.42 -34.10 25.73
C PHE A 726 25.80 -34.58 26.19
N GLN A 727 26.23 -35.77 25.78
CA GLN A 727 27.53 -36.30 26.21
C GLN A 727 28.66 -35.82 25.29
N GLN A 728 29.78 -35.45 25.89
CA GLN A 728 31.03 -35.29 25.16
C GLN A 728 31.73 -36.65 25.06
N VAL A 729 31.89 -37.14 23.84
CA VAL A 729 32.54 -38.43 23.53
C VAL A 729 33.73 -38.24 22.58
N TYR A 730 34.47 -39.31 22.36
CA TYR A 730 35.66 -39.31 21.51
C TYR A 730 35.62 -40.47 20.52
N CYS A 731 36.23 -40.26 19.35
CA CYS A 731 36.70 -41.33 18.49
C CYS A 731 38.19 -41.53 18.75
N ALA A 732 38.58 -42.71 19.21
CA ALA A 732 39.96 -43.09 19.42
C ALA A 732 40.43 -44.03 18.31
N SER A 733 41.64 -43.80 17.80
CA SER A 733 42.24 -44.65 16.76
C SER A 733 43.72 -44.83 16.98
N ARG A 734 44.24 -46.00 16.59
CA ARG A 734 45.68 -46.29 16.63
C ARG A 734 46.45 -45.40 15.64
N LYS A 735 47.76 -45.26 15.88
CA LYS A 735 48.69 -44.67 14.91
C LYS A 735 48.59 -45.37 13.55
N GLY A 736 48.75 -44.61 12.48
CA GLY A 736 48.68 -45.09 11.11
C GLY A 736 47.27 -45.09 10.50
N LEU A 737 46.21 -44.84 11.28
CA LEU A 737 44.85 -44.66 10.75
C LEU A 737 44.52 -43.15 10.64
N HIS A 738 44.18 -42.71 9.43
CA HIS A 738 44.02 -41.28 9.10
C HIS A 738 42.67 -40.97 8.46
N ALA A 739 42.34 -39.67 8.40
CA ALA A 739 41.11 -39.16 7.78
C ALA A 739 39.81 -39.79 8.34
N ILE A 740 39.80 -40.04 9.65
CA ILE A 740 38.63 -40.56 10.36
C ILE A 740 37.68 -39.38 10.65
N TYR A 741 36.61 -39.30 9.89
CA TYR A 741 35.56 -38.30 10.06
C TYR A 741 34.31 -38.94 10.65
N MET A 742 33.77 -38.31 11.68
CA MET A 742 32.43 -38.59 12.18
C MET A 742 31.42 -37.82 11.31
N SER A 743 30.53 -38.56 10.66
CA SER A 743 29.45 -38.00 9.86
C SER A 743 28.44 -37.25 10.73
N ALA A 744 27.54 -36.50 10.08
CA ALA A 744 26.41 -35.88 10.76
C ALA A 744 25.47 -36.91 11.43
N GLU A 745 25.47 -38.15 10.95
CA GLU A 745 24.73 -39.26 11.55
C GLU A 745 25.46 -39.88 12.75
N GLU A 746 26.65 -39.41 13.15
CA GLU A 746 27.55 -40.04 14.15
C GLU A 746 28.11 -41.40 13.71
N THR A 747 28.29 -41.60 12.41
CA THR A 747 28.93 -42.78 11.83
C THR A 747 30.30 -42.45 11.25
N ILE A 748 31.20 -43.42 11.17
CA ILE A 748 32.49 -43.22 10.49
C ILE A 748 32.23 -43.17 8.98
N MET A 749 32.86 -42.24 8.27
CA MET A 749 32.79 -42.17 6.81
C MET A 749 33.76 -43.16 6.16
N PRO A 750 33.28 -44.31 5.62
CA PRO A 750 34.14 -45.45 5.30
C PRO A 750 34.97 -45.34 4.02
N ASP A 751 34.61 -44.43 3.12
CA ASP A 751 35.21 -44.29 1.80
C ASP A 751 36.40 -43.31 1.77
N VAL A 752 36.66 -42.60 2.88
CA VAL A 752 37.69 -41.54 2.94
C VAL A 752 38.86 -41.85 3.86
N PHE A 753 38.68 -42.74 4.85
CA PHE A 753 39.74 -43.05 5.81
C PHE A 753 40.70 -44.11 5.25
N TYR A 754 41.97 -44.03 5.63
CA TYR A 754 43.03 -44.91 5.12
C TYR A 754 44.03 -45.32 6.20
N MET A 755 44.76 -46.40 5.92
CA MET A 755 45.77 -46.99 6.80
C MET A 755 47.14 -46.90 6.13
N GLU A 756 48.14 -46.41 6.87
CA GLU A 756 49.55 -46.46 6.48
C GLU A 756 50.00 -47.92 6.30
N PRO A 757 50.90 -48.22 5.34
CA PRO A 757 51.53 -49.52 5.29
C PRO A 757 52.25 -49.82 6.61
N GLU A 758 52.01 -51.00 7.18
CA GLU A 758 52.81 -51.46 8.33
C GLU A 758 54.27 -51.51 7.90
N ASN A 759 55.10 -50.63 8.46
CA ASN A 759 56.54 -50.84 8.47
C ASN A 759 56.77 -52.15 9.23
N ARG A 760 56.87 -53.27 8.51
CA ARG A 760 57.62 -54.40 9.02
C ARG A 760 59.03 -53.88 9.19
N GLU A 761 59.40 -53.53 10.41
CA GLU A 761 60.79 -53.61 10.84
C GLU A 761 61.22 -55.06 10.58
N SER A 762 61.71 -55.31 9.37
CA SER A 762 62.52 -56.47 9.10
C SER A 762 63.69 -56.38 10.06
N ALA A 763 63.80 -57.39 10.91
CA ALA A 763 64.90 -57.63 11.84
C ALA A 763 66.23 -57.92 11.12
N ASP A 764 66.55 -57.15 10.07
CA ASP A 764 67.73 -57.29 9.23
C ASP A 764 68.38 -55.92 8.92
N ASP A 765 68.17 -54.92 9.79
CA ASP A 765 68.97 -53.68 9.80
C ASP A 765 70.36 -53.93 10.42
N GLN A 766 71.10 -54.87 9.82
CA GLN A 766 72.55 -54.97 9.87
C GLN A 766 73.12 -55.44 8.52
N ALA A 767 72.84 -54.72 7.43
CA ALA A 767 73.72 -54.78 6.25
C ALA A 767 73.52 -53.60 5.29
N GLY A 768 74.46 -52.65 5.34
CA GLY A 768 75.08 -52.10 4.14
C GLY A 768 74.44 -50.88 3.49
N ASP A 769 75.19 -49.78 3.53
CA ASP A 769 75.17 -48.69 2.55
C ASP A 769 75.03 -49.23 1.12
N ALA A 770 73.99 -48.79 0.41
CA ALA A 770 73.90 -48.85 -1.05
C ALA A 770 73.59 -47.45 -1.62
N PRO A 771 74.56 -46.78 -2.26
CA PRO A 771 74.32 -45.53 -2.98
C PRO A 771 73.77 -45.85 -4.37
N GLY A 772 72.47 -45.66 -4.59
CA GLY A 772 71.90 -45.81 -5.93
C GLY A 772 70.37 -45.86 -6.01
N GLY A 773 69.68 -44.76 -5.68
CA GLY A 773 68.31 -44.57 -6.14
C GLY A 773 68.31 -44.06 -7.60
N PRO A 774 67.53 -44.63 -8.53
CA PRO A 774 67.56 -44.25 -9.93
C PRO A 774 67.06 -42.82 -10.12
N ALA A 775 67.77 -42.04 -10.96
CA ALA A 775 67.48 -40.63 -11.25
C ALA A 775 66.02 -40.34 -11.69
N GLY A 776 65.27 -41.36 -12.14
CA GLY A 776 63.87 -41.22 -12.56
C GLY A 776 62.83 -41.12 -11.43
N HIS A 777 63.17 -41.37 -10.16
CA HIS A 777 62.21 -41.24 -9.04
C HIS A 777 62.02 -39.78 -8.61
N LYS A 778 63.10 -39.00 -8.50
CA LYS A 778 63.04 -37.58 -8.13
C LYS A 778 62.34 -36.70 -9.17
N ASP A 779 62.38 -37.08 -10.45
CA ASP A 779 61.69 -36.33 -11.51
C ASP A 779 60.16 -36.51 -11.42
N ILE A 780 59.66 -37.70 -11.08
CA ILE A 780 58.22 -37.96 -10.97
C ILE A 780 57.60 -37.27 -9.74
N ASP A 781 58.31 -37.25 -8.61
CA ASP A 781 57.89 -36.51 -7.41
C ASP A 781 57.81 -34.99 -7.67
N ARG A 782 58.82 -34.45 -8.37
CA ARG A 782 58.86 -33.03 -8.74
C ARG A 782 57.74 -32.67 -9.72
N ASP A 783 57.47 -33.53 -10.69
CA ASP A 783 56.42 -33.33 -11.69
C ASP A 783 55.02 -33.41 -11.04
N TYR A 784 54.81 -34.32 -10.07
CA TYR A 784 53.55 -34.40 -9.31
C TYR A 784 53.33 -33.17 -8.42
N ALA A 785 54.36 -32.72 -7.70
CA ALA A 785 54.28 -31.49 -6.89
C ALA A 785 54.01 -30.23 -7.75
N SER A 786 54.63 -30.15 -8.93
CA SER A 786 54.38 -29.08 -9.88
C SER A 786 52.94 -29.11 -10.42
N ALA A 787 52.44 -30.30 -10.79
CA ALA A 787 51.07 -30.48 -11.27
C ALA A 787 50.04 -30.09 -10.21
N ILE A 788 50.27 -30.41 -8.93
CA ILE A 788 49.39 -29.99 -7.83
C ILE A 788 49.38 -28.48 -7.66
N SER A 789 50.54 -27.83 -7.60
CA SER A 789 50.61 -26.36 -7.47
C SER A 789 49.89 -25.64 -8.61
N ALA A 790 49.96 -26.23 -9.80
CA ALA A 790 49.25 -25.75 -10.97
C ALA A 790 47.72 -25.95 -10.83
N LEU A 791 47.27 -27.07 -10.25
CA LEU A 791 45.87 -27.35 -9.96
C LEU A 791 45.30 -26.41 -8.89
N GLU A 792 46.06 -26.14 -7.82
CA GLU A 792 45.72 -25.14 -6.78
C GLU A 792 45.54 -23.73 -7.37
N THR A 793 46.43 -23.35 -8.30
CA THR A 793 46.36 -22.03 -8.96
C THR A 793 45.10 -21.88 -9.81
N GLU A 794 44.71 -22.90 -10.59
CA GLU A 794 43.48 -22.81 -11.40
C GLU A 794 42.23 -22.88 -10.53
N ALA A 795 42.24 -23.67 -9.45
CA ALA A 795 41.10 -23.73 -8.55
C ALA A 795 40.93 -22.43 -7.72
N ALA A 796 42.01 -21.74 -7.35
CA ALA A 796 41.93 -20.41 -6.75
C ALA A 796 41.24 -19.39 -7.68
N LYS A 797 41.53 -19.43 -9.00
CA LYS A 797 40.83 -18.58 -9.99
C LYS A 797 39.34 -18.91 -10.09
N VAL A 798 38.98 -20.18 -9.95
CA VAL A 798 37.56 -20.59 -9.92
C VAL A 798 36.89 -20.06 -8.65
N LEU A 799 37.54 -20.13 -7.47
CA LEU A 799 37.02 -19.53 -6.24
C LEU A 799 36.83 -18.01 -6.35
N ASP A 800 37.84 -17.28 -6.81
CA ASP A 800 37.76 -15.83 -6.97
C ASP A 800 36.66 -15.43 -7.97
N GLY A 801 36.55 -16.16 -9.08
CA GLY A 801 35.46 -15.97 -10.05
C GLY A 801 34.08 -16.27 -9.47
N SER A 802 33.97 -17.24 -8.57
CA SER A 802 32.71 -17.56 -7.88
C SER A 802 32.31 -16.48 -6.88
N ARG A 803 33.26 -15.97 -6.09
CA ARG A 803 33.03 -14.82 -5.18
C ARG A 803 32.58 -13.58 -5.93
N ALA A 804 33.24 -13.27 -7.06
CA ALA A 804 32.86 -12.16 -7.91
C ALA A 804 31.44 -12.32 -8.49
N LEU A 805 31.03 -13.55 -8.87
CA LEU A 805 29.67 -13.83 -9.30
C LEU A 805 28.65 -13.64 -8.17
N ILE A 806 28.93 -14.08 -6.96
CA ILE A 806 28.06 -13.91 -5.78
C ILE A 806 27.90 -12.42 -5.44
N GLU A 807 29.01 -11.70 -5.34
CA GLU A 807 28.98 -10.27 -5.05
C GLU A 807 28.19 -9.49 -6.11
N ARG A 808 28.34 -9.89 -7.39
CA ARG A 808 27.58 -9.28 -8.49
C ARG A 808 26.10 -9.64 -8.47
N SER A 809 25.76 -10.89 -8.12
CA SER A 809 24.37 -11.32 -7.92
C SER A 809 23.71 -10.54 -6.79
N ASN A 810 24.39 -10.38 -5.64
CA ASN A 810 23.90 -9.58 -4.50
C ASN A 810 23.70 -8.10 -4.86
N THR A 811 24.53 -7.57 -5.77
CA THR A 811 24.39 -6.20 -6.28
C THR A 811 23.13 -6.06 -7.14
N ILE A 812 22.82 -7.06 -7.99
CA ILE A 812 21.59 -7.10 -8.79
C ILE A 812 20.38 -7.21 -7.86
N GLU A 813 20.41 -8.09 -6.86
CA GLU A 813 19.33 -8.30 -5.89
C GLU A 813 19.04 -7.02 -5.09
N ARG A 814 20.09 -6.38 -4.54
CA ARG A 814 19.95 -5.08 -3.87
C ARG A 814 19.33 -4.02 -4.79
N SER A 815 19.74 -4.01 -6.06
CA SER A 815 19.18 -3.09 -7.05
C SER A 815 17.74 -3.42 -7.43
N ILE A 816 17.27 -4.66 -7.25
CA ILE A 816 15.87 -5.06 -7.40
C ILE A 816 15.08 -4.68 -6.14
N ASP A 817 15.63 -4.90 -4.94
CA ASP A 817 15.00 -4.52 -3.67
C ASP A 817 14.83 -3.01 -3.53
N GLU A 818 15.79 -2.21 -4.03
CA GLU A 818 15.68 -0.75 -4.11
C GLU A 818 14.48 -0.28 -4.95
N GLN A 819 13.99 -1.11 -5.89
CA GLN A 819 12.81 -0.78 -6.71
C GLN A 819 11.52 -0.86 -5.90
N ARG A 820 11.42 -1.76 -4.91
CA ARG A 820 10.17 -2.04 -4.19
C ARG A 820 9.64 -0.81 -3.41
N PRO A 821 10.45 -0.10 -2.60
CA PRO A 821 9.98 1.14 -1.96
C PRO A 821 9.63 2.24 -2.96
N ALA A 822 10.31 2.30 -4.11
CA ALA A 822 10.01 3.28 -5.15
C ALA A 822 8.66 2.97 -5.84
N ILE A 823 8.39 1.70 -6.11
CA ILE A 823 7.11 1.21 -6.65
C ILE A 823 5.97 1.44 -5.65
N GLU A 824 6.19 1.17 -4.36
CA GLU A 824 5.19 1.42 -3.30
C GLU A 824 4.85 2.90 -3.19
N ARG A 825 5.87 3.79 -3.22
CA ARG A 825 5.67 5.24 -3.25
C ARG A 825 4.86 5.65 -4.48
N ALA A 826 5.22 5.18 -5.69
CA ALA A 826 4.47 5.48 -6.90
C ALA A 826 2.99 5.02 -6.79
N ASN A 827 2.75 3.80 -6.31
CA ASN A 827 1.39 3.25 -6.14
C ASN A 827 0.54 4.02 -5.12
N ALA A 828 1.12 4.45 -4.00
CA ALA A 828 0.43 5.26 -3.01
C ALA A 828 0.00 6.62 -3.61
N HIS A 829 0.87 7.24 -4.40
CA HIS A 829 0.59 8.52 -5.03
C HIS A 829 -0.37 8.43 -6.21
N PHE A 830 -0.39 7.34 -6.98
CA PHE A 830 -1.39 7.13 -8.03
C PHE A 830 -2.83 7.13 -7.50
N SER A 831 -3.05 6.53 -6.32
CA SER A 831 -4.38 6.50 -5.70
C SER A 831 -4.81 7.90 -5.25
N SER A 832 -3.93 8.61 -4.53
CA SER A 832 -4.17 10.00 -4.13
C SER A 832 -4.36 10.95 -5.33
N PHE A 833 -3.67 10.69 -6.43
CA PHE A 833 -3.77 11.47 -7.66
C PHE A 833 -5.13 11.26 -8.34
N SER A 834 -5.58 10.00 -8.45
CA SER A 834 -6.90 9.67 -9.00
C SER A 834 -8.03 10.35 -8.22
N GLU A 835 -7.96 10.31 -6.89
CA GLU A 835 -8.94 10.99 -6.03
C GLU A 835 -8.89 12.51 -6.18
N GLY A 836 -7.71 13.11 -6.31
CA GLY A 836 -7.56 14.55 -6.57
C GLY A 836 -8.14 14.97 -7.93
N ALA A 837 -7.92 14.17 -8.97
CA ALA A 837 -8.49 14.41 -10.30
C ALA A 837 -10.03 14.30 -10.28
N GLU A 838 -10.59 13.34 -9.56
CA GLU A 838 -12.05 13.23 -9.34
C GLU A 838 -12.60 14.44 -8.59
N ARG A 839 -11.89 14.97 -7.58
CA ARG A 839 -12.30 16.18 -6.87
C ARG A 839 -12.31 17.42 -7.78
N VAL A 840 -11.33 17.58 -8.66
CA VAL A 840 -11.34 18.63 -9.70
C VAL A 840 -12.54 18.47 -10.64
N GLN A 841 -12.85 17.24 -11.07
CA GLN A 841 -14.00 16.95 -11.93
C GLN A 841 -15.35 17.22 -11.24
N MET A 842 -15.49 16.86 -9.96
CA MET A 842 -16.67 17.19 -9.15
C MET A 842 -16.82 18.71 -8.95
N GLY A 843 -15.72 19.42 -8.70
CA GLY A 843 -15.71 20.88 -8.64
C GLY A 843 -16.26 21.52 -9.92
N ARG A 844 -15.85 21.01 -11.07
CA ARG A 844 -16.34 21.44 -12.39
C ARG A 844 -17.83 21.17 -12.60
N GLN A 845 -18.33 20.00 -12.16
CA GLN A 845 -19.76 19.70 -12.26
C GLN A 845 -20.62 20.68 -11.45
N ARG A 846 -20.16 21.04 -10.23
CA ARG A 846 -20.81 22.06 -9.40
C ARG A 846 -20.79 23.43 -10.07
N LEU A 847 -19.64 23.82 -10.64
CA LEU A 847 -19.49 25.06 -11.42
C LEU A 847 -20.49 25.13 -12.59
N GLY A 848 -20.61 24.06 -13.37
CA GLY A 848 -21.54 24.02 -14.51
C GLY A 848 -23.01 24.23 -14.12
N ALA A 849 -23.43 23.65 -12.99
CA ALA A 849 -24.79 23.84 -12.47
C ALA A 849 -25.05 25.29 -12.03
N GLN A 850 -24.06 25.93 -11.39
CA GLN A 850 -24.15 27.32 -10.95
C GLN A 850 -24.20 28.31 -12.13
N LEU A 851 -23.42 28.06 -13.20
CA LEU A 851 -23.40 28.92 -14.39
C LEU A 851 -24.72 28.94 -15.15
N ALA A 852 -25.41 27.81 -15.26
CA ALA A 852 -26.71 27.73 -15.94
C ALA A 852 -27.79 28.58 -15.24
N GLN A 853 -27.78 28.59 -13.91
CA GLN A 853 -28.68 29.41 -13.10
C GLN A 853 -28.36 30.90 -13.23
N SER A 854 -27.08 31.28 -13.19
CA SER A 854 -26.64 32.68 -13.35
C SER A 854 -26.91 33.26 -14.73
N SER A 855 -26.75 32.46 -15.80
CA SER A 855 -27.00 32.92 -17.17
C SER A 855 -28.47 33.29 -17.39
N THR A 856 -29.38 32.48 -16.85
CA THR A 856 -30.83 32.75 -16.90
C THR A 856 -31.18 34.02 -16.11
N ALA A 857 -30.64 34.16 -14.90
CA ALA A 857 -30.86 35.33 -14.06
C ALA A 857 -30.33 36.63 -14.71
N ALA A 858 -29.19 36.57 -15.41
CA ALA A 858 -28.60 37.72 -16.10
C ALA A 858 -29.49 38.20 -17.26
N SER A 859 -30.08 37.28 -18.03
CA SER A 859 -31.04 37.63 -19.08
C SER A 859 -32.27 38.33 -18.49
N THR A 860 -32.83 37.78 -17.41
CA THR A 860 -34.01 38.36 -16.75
C THR A 860 -33.74 39.75 -16.18
N ALA A 861 -32.56 39.99 -15.59
CA ALA A 861 -32.17 41.30 -15.10
C ALA A 861 -32.00 42.34 -16.24
N ALA A 862 -31.45 41.92 -17.39
CA ALA A 862 -31.35 42.77 -18.58
C ALA A 862 -32.73 43.11 -19.17
N ASP A 863 -33.64 42.13 -19.25
CA ASP A 863 -35.01 42.34 -19.72
C ASP A 863 -35.80 43.30 -18.81
N ALA A 864 -35.59 43.20 -17.48
CA ALA A 864 -36.19 44.12 -16.52
C ALA A 864 -35.66 45.56 -16.67
N ALA A 865 -34.34 45.74 -16.85
CA ALA A 865 -33.75 47.04 -17.13
C ALA A 865 -34.34 47.66 -18.41
N LYS A 866 -34.50 46.85 -19.47
CA LYS A 866 -35.11 47.26 -20.73
C LYS A 866 -36.57 47.68 -20.58
N ALA A 867 -37.36 46.95 -19.78
CA ALA A 867 -38.76 47.30 -19.49
C ALA A 867 -38.89 48.67 -18.79
N VAL A 868 -37.95 48.99 -17.91
CA VAL A 868 -37.89 50.30 -17.22
C VAL A 868 -37.54 51.42 -18.18
N GLY A 869 -36.59 51.18 -19.09
CA GLY A 869 -36.26 52.13 -20.16
C GLY A 869 -37.48 52.43 -21.04
N GLY A 870 -38.26 51.41 -21.38
CA GLY A 870 -39.55 51.58 -22.08
C GLY A 870 -40.56 52.42 -21.29
N GLY A 871 -40.75 52.14 -20.00
CA GLY A 871 -41.66 52.89 -19.14
C GLY A 871 -41.27 54.37 -18.96
N LEU A 872 -39.97 54.67 -18.88
CA LEU A 872 -39.47 56.06 -18.83
C LEU A 872 -39.70 56.79 -20.16
N HIS A 873 -39.52 56.10 -21.29
CA HIS A 873 -39.81 56.68 -22.60
C HIS A 873 -41.29 57.04 -22.74
N ASP A 874 -42.19 56.15 -22.33
CA ASP A 874 -43.64 56.40 -22.31
C ASP A 874 -44.01 57.57 -21.39
N MET A 875 -43.35 57.69 -20.23
CA MET A 875 -43.54 58.85 -19.34
C MET A 875 -43.11 60.14 -20.02
N MET A 876 -41.92 60.19 -20.60
CA MET A 876 -41.41 61.38 -21.27
C MET A 876 -42.32 61.80 -22.43
N ALA A 877 -42.81 60.84 -23.22
CA ALA A 877 -43.76 61.11 -24.31
C ALA A 877 -45.06 61.73 -23.78
N THR A 878 -45.58 61.20 -22.66
CA THR A 878 -46.81 61.71 -22.03
C THR A 878 -46.60 63.11 -21.44
N LEU A 879 -45.49 63.35 -20.74
CA LEU A 879 -45.16 64.67 -20.20
C LEU A 879 -44.93 65.71 -21.29
N ALA A 880 -44.36 65.34 -22.44
CA ALA A 880 -44.22 66.25 -23.58
C ALA A 880 -45.59 66.69 -24.14
N VAL A 881 -46.58 65.78 -24.17
CA VAL A 881 -47.97 66.11 -24.52
C VAL A 881 -48.58 67.04 -23.46
N THR A 882 -48.34 66.79 -22.18
CA THR A 882 -48.79 67.65 -21.07
C THR A 882 -48.22 69.06 -21.16
N VAL A 883 -46.92 69.22 -21.44
CA VAL A 883 -46.28 70.52 -21.66
C VAL A 883 -46.96 71.27 -22.81
N LYS A 884 -47.22 70.59 -23.93
CA LYS A 884 -47.93 71.18 -25.07
C LYS A 884 -49.35 71.63 -24.70
N GLY A 885 -50.05 70.83 -23.88
CA GLY A 885 -51.37 71.18 -23.36
C GLY A 885 -51.34 72.43 -22.47
N LEU A 886 -50.37 72.54 -21.56
CA LEU A 886 -50.19 73.69 -20.68
C LEU A 886 -49.80 74.97 -21.43
N VAL A 887 -48.98 74.88 -22.48
CA VAL A 887 -48.71 76.02 -23.38
C VAL A 887 -49.99 76.51 -24.04
N SER A 888 -50.87 75.59 -24.44
CA SER A 888 -52.16 75.93 -25.04
C SER A 888 -53.09 76.60 -24.01
N VAL A 889 -53.06 76.16 -22.75
CA VAL A 889 -53.79 76.84 -21.65
C VAL A 889 -53.19 78.22 -21.36
N LEU A 890 -51.87 78.36 -21.34
CA LEU A 890 -51.21 79.64 -21.15
C LEU A 890 -51.65 80.66 -22.21
N SER A 891 -51.77 80.22 -23.46
CA SER A 891 -52.30 81.06 -24.56
C SER A 891 -53.76 81.48 -24.34
N GLU A 892 -54.60 80.62 -23.78
CA GLU A 892 -55.99 80.96 -23.43
C GLU A 892 -56.06 81.94 -22.26
N VAL A 893 -55.19 81.76 -21.27
CA VAL A 893 -55.05 82.66 -20.13
C VAL A 893 -54.58 84.05 -20.56
N ASP A 894 -53.59 84.15 -21.44
CA ASP A 894 -53.13 85.44 -21.99
C ASP A 894 -54.24 86.12 -22.82
N ALA A 895 -55.00 85.36 -23.62
CA ALA A 895 -56.14 85.90 -24.36
C ALA A 895 -57.27 86.41 -23.44
N MET A 896 -57.49 85.74 -22.30
CA MET A 896 -58.43 86.23 -21.27
C MET A 896 -57.95 87.54 -20.64
N LEU A 897 -56.66 87.68 -20.36
CA LEU A 897 -56.08 88.93 -19.84
C LEU A 897 -56.26 90.10 -20.83
N ASP A 898 -56.03 89.86 -22.12
CA ASP A 898 -56.26 90.88 -23.16
C ASP A 898 -57.73 91.32 -23.22
N ALA A 899 -58.66 90.35 -23.14
CA ALA A 899 -60.09 90.63 -23.14
C ALA A 899 -60.53 91.40 -21.88
N LEU A 900 -60.05 91.01 -20.69
CA LEU A 900 -60.34 91.68 -19.42
C LEU A 900 -59.72 93.08 -19.36
N ALA A 901 -58.50 93.28 -19.85
CA ALA A 901 -57.87 94.60 -19.94
C ALA A 901 -58.68 95.54 -20.84
N ALA A 902 -59.20 95.02 -21.95
CA ALA A 902 -60.04 95.81 -22.86
C ALA A 902 -61.44 96.12 -22.28
N ILE A 903 -61.97 95.26 -21.39
CA ILE A 903 -63.16 95.53 -20.58
C ILE A 903 -62.87 96.60 -19.52
N SER A 904 -61.76 96.50 -18.79
CA SER A 904 -61.34 97.49 -17.77
C SER A 904 -61.17 98.89 -18.39
N ALA A 905 -60.50 98.97 -19.55
CA ALA A 905 -60.38 100.22 -20.30
C ALA A 905 -61.74 100.81 -20.75
N SER A 906 -62.71 99.95 -21.07
CA SER A 906 -64.07 100.37 -21.43
C SER A 906 -64.83 100.90 -20.20
N ASN A 907 -64.67 100.26 -19.03
CA ASN A 907 -65.23 100.72 -17.76
C ASN A 907 -64.66 102.09 -17.34
N ASP A 908 -63.35 102.28 -17.44
CA ASP A 908 -62.68 103.55 -17.11
C ASP A 908 -63.14 104.68 -18.02
N PHE A 909 -63.31 104.38 -19.31
CA PHE A 909 -63.80 105.36 -20.27
C PHE A 909 -65.27 105.72 -20.02
N ILE A 910 -66.12 104.74 -19.65
CA ILE A 910 -67.50 105.00 -19.22
C ILE A 910 -67.53 105.84 -17.94
N ALA A 911 -66.67 105.56 -16.96
CA ALA A 911 -66.58 106.33 -15.73
C ALA A 911 -66.16 107.79 -16.01
N SER A 912 -65.14 108.00 -16.85
CA SER A 912 -64.66 109.33 -17.25
C SER A 912 -65.73 110.12 -18.00
N ILE A 913 -66.40 109.50 -18.98
CA ILE A 913 -67.51 110.13 -19.71
C ILE A 913 -68.68 110.45 -18.76
N SER A 914 -69.00 109.56 -17.82
CA SER A 914 -70.10 109.75 -16.87
C SER A 914 -69.82 110.88 -15.87
N ILE A 915 -68.57 111.06 -15.44
CA ILE A 915 -68.14 112.19 -14.61
C ILE A 915 -68.26 113.50 -15.41
N ASN A 916 -67.79 113.52 -16.65
CA ASN A 916 -67.94 114.69 -17.53
C ASN A 916 -69.42 115.02 -17.79
N ALA A 917 -70.27 114.00 -17.96
CA ALA A 917 -71.72 114.17 -18.09
C ALA A 917 -72.35 114.78 -16.84
N ALA A 918 -71.92 114.36 -15.64
CA ALA A 918 -72.40 114.91 -14.37
C ALA A 918 -71.98 116.39 -14.20
N ILE A 919 -70.78 116.77 -14.65
CA ILE A 919 -70.29 118.16 -14.65
C ILE A 919 -71.12 119.02 -15.62
N ILE A 920 -71.40 118.51 -16.82
CA ILE A 920 -72.24 119.19 -17.81
C ILE A 920 -73.67 119.39 -17.26
N ALA A 921 -74.25 118.37 -16.62
CA ALA A 921 -75.57 118.44 -15.99
C ALA A 921 -75.64 119.45 -14.83
N ALA A 922 -74.53 119.68 -14.12
CA ALA A 922 -74.46 120.64 -13.01
C ALA A 922 -74.52 122.13 -13.43
N LYS A 923 -74.33 122.45 -14.72
CA LYS A 923 -74.34 123.83 -15.25
C LYS A 923 -75.71 124.30 -15.79
N SER A 924 -76.79 123.53 -15.62
CA SER A 924 -78.12 123.86 -16.17
C SER A 924 -79.17 124.03 -15.04
N ASP A 925 -79.81 125.20 -14.96
CA ASP A 925 -80.66 125.61 -13.83
C ASP A 925 -82.14 125.13 -13.87
N ALA A 926 -82.53 124.28 -14.83
CA ALA A 926 -83.87 123.68 -14.82
C ALA A 926 -83.86 122.22 -15.33
N GLY A 927 -84.00 121.25 -14.41
CA GLY A 927 -84.07 119.80 -14.71
C GLY A 927 -82.84 118.95 -14.29
N SER A 928 -81.89 119.52 -13.55
CA SER A 928 -80.55 118.96 -13.29
C SER A 928 -80.43 117.87 -12.21
N GLY A 929 -81.48 117.61 -11.42
CA GLY A 929 -81.41 116.67 -10.29
C GLY A 929 -81.33 115.19 -10.69
N GLU A 930 -82.17 114.73 -11.63
CA GLU A 930 -82.22 113.32 -12.02
C GLU A 930 -81.05 112.91 -12.92
N LEU A 931 -80.67 113.73 -13.90
CA LEU A 931 -79.55 113.43 -14.81
C LEU A 931 -78.21 113.36 -14.05
N ARG A 932 -78.03 114.20 -13.02
CA ARG A 932 -76.85 114.14 -12.13
C ARG A 932 -76.81 112.83 -11.34
N LYS A 933 -77.94 112.39 -10.77
CA LYS A 933 -78.04 111.11 -10.05
C LYS A 933 -77.74 109.93 -10.98
N VAL A 934 -78.23 109.97 -12.22
CA VAL A 934 -77.99 108.91 -13.21
C VAL A 934 -76.52 108.84 -13.63
N SER A 935 -75.89 109.97 -13.96
CA SER A 935 -74.45 110.00 -14.29
C SER A 935 -73.56 109.60 -13.12
N GLN A 936 -73.90 109.99 -11.89
CA GLN A 936 -73.21 109.53 -10.69
C GLN A 936 -73.42 108.03 -10.43
N SER A 937 -74.60 107.51 -10.71
CA SER A 937 -74.91 106.07 -10.59
C SER A 937 -74.12 105.24 -11.60
N ILE A 938 -74.06 105.65 -12.88
CA ILE A 938 -73.25 104.97 -13.89
C ILE A 938 -71.77 105.06 -13.54
N ALA A 939 -71.27 106.23 -13.10
CA ALA A 939 -69.87 106.36 -12.69
C ALA A 939 -69.52 105.47 -11.48
N ALA A 940 -70.40 105.37 -10.48
CA ALA A 940 -70.22 104.48 -9.34
C ALA A 940 -70.29 103.00 -9.76
N GLN A 941 -71.17 102.64 -10.68
CA GLN A 941 -71.36 101.28 -11.17
C GLN A 941 -70.21 100.84 -12.07
N SER A 942 -69.73 101.70 -12.98
CA SER A 942 -68.52 101.45 -13.77
C SER A 942 -67.27 101.36 -12.90
N LYS A 943 -67.15 102.16 -11.83
CA LYS A 943 -66.05 102.00 -10.86
C LYS A 943 -66.10 100.64 -10.16
N ARG A 944 -67.28 100.21 -9.69
CA ARG A 944 -67.46 98.85 -9.15
C ARG A 944 -67.07 97.78 -10.17
N ASN A 945 -67.45 97.98 -11.44
CA ASN A 945 -67.10 97.05 -12.51
C ASN A 945 -65.60 97.03 -12.81
N THR A 946 -64.91 98.18 -12.76
CA THR A 946 -63.44 98.26 -12.82
C THR A 946 -62.83 97.49 -11.65
N ASP A 947 -63.28 97.71 -10.42
CA ASP A 947 -62.76 97.01 -9.24
C ASP A 947 -62.93 95.47 -9.34
N TYR A 948 -64.08 95.00 -9.86
CA TYR A 948 -64.31 93.57 -10.14
C TYR A 948 -63.45 93.04 -11.29
N THR A 949 -63.31 93.80 -12.38
CA THR A 949 -62.49 93.42 -13.55
C THR A 949 -61.02 93.34 -13.16
N ASP A 950 -60.51 94.29 -12.39
CA ASP A 950 -59.14 94.31 -11.89
C ASP A 950 -58.88 93.18 -10.88
N GLY A 951 -59.89 92.82 -10.07
CA GLY A 951 -59.85 91.63 -9.23
C GLY A 951 -59.70 90.34 -10.04
N LEU A 952 -60.45 90.22 -11.13
CA LEU A 952 -60.35 89.08 -12.06
C LEU A 952 -59.03 89.07 -12.83
N ILE A 953 -58.52 90.23 -13.26
CA ILE A 953 -57.19 90.33 -13.88
C ILE A 953 -56.13 89.76 -12.93
N LYS A 954 -56.15 90.12 -11.64
CA LYS A 954 -55.22 89.55 -10.64
C LYS A 954 -55.36 88.03 -10.50
N THR A 955 -56.58 87.51 -10.51
CA THR A 955 -56.82 86.05 -10.46
C THR A 955 -56.28 85.36 -11.70
N VAL A 956 -56.51 85.90 -12.90
CA VAL A 956 -56.01 85.36 -14.17
C VAL A 956 -54.48 85.53 -14.28
N GLU A 957 -53.90 86.59 -13.73
CA GLU A 957 -52.45 86.77 -13.63
C GLU A 957 -51.80 85.75 -12.69
N SER A 958 -52.42 85.48 -11.54
CA SER A 958 -51.97 84.42 -10.63
C SER A 958 -52.08 83.05 -11.29
N MET A 959 -53.17 82.78 -12.01
CA MET A 959 -53.34 81.59 -12.82
C MET A 959 -52.24 81.45 -13.88
N ARG A 960 -51.87 82.55 -14.55
CA ARG A 960 -50.76 82.60 -15.54
C ARG A 960 -49.42 82.26 -14.92
N GLU A 961 -49.10 82.82 -13.75
CA GLU A 961 -47.87 82.53 -13.01
C GLU A 961 -47.81 81.07 -12.58
N THR A 962 -48.92 80.52 -12.08
CA THR A 962 -49.03 79.10 -11.72
C THR A 962 -48.82 78.19 -12.93
N VAL A 963 -49.45 78.46 -14.08
CA VAL A 963 -49.25 77.69 -15.32
C VAL A 963 -47.78 77.75 -15.78
N ARG A 964 -47.11 78.91 -15.71
CA ARG A 964 -45.67 79.04 -16.04
C ARG A 964 -44.78 78.24 -15.08
N ALA A 965 -45.04 78.31 -13.78
CA ALA A 965 -44.29 77.54 -12.79
C ALA A 965 -44.43 76.02 -13.01
N HIS A 966 -45.60 75.55 -13.45
CA HIS A 966 -45.78 74.15 -13.82
C HIS A 966 -45.05 73.77 -15.11
N LEU A 967 -45.00 74.66 -16.11
CA LEU A 967 -44.24 74.45 -17.35
C LEU A 967 -42.73 74.33 -17.06
N ASP A 968 -42.16 75.22 -16.25
CA ASP A 968 -40.75 75.20 -15.88
C ASP A 968 -40.39 73.92 -15.11
N PHE A 969 -41.26 73.51 -14.18
CA PHE A 969 -41.09 72.25 -13.46
C PHE A 969 -41.08 71.04 -14.40
N LEU A 970 -42.07 70.93 -15.29
CA LEU A 970 -42.17 69.81 -16.22
C LEU A 970 -40.99 69.75 -17.19
N ALA A 971 -40.47 70.89 -17.63
CA ALA A 971 -39.26 70.95 -18.45
C ALA A 971 -38.02 70.43 -17.68
N ALA A 972 -37.88 70.81 -16.41
CA ALA A 972 -36.81 70.30 -15.55
C ALA A 972 -36.94 68.79 -15.29
N THR A 973 -38.16 68.30 -15.06
CA THR A 973 -38.46 66.87 -14.88
C THR A 973 -38.18 66.08 -16.16
N LEU A 974 -38.56 66.59 -17.34
CA LEU A 974 -38.26 65.93 -18.61
C LEU A 974 -36.75 65.76 -18.81
N ALA A 975 -35.96 66.81 -18.54
CA ALA A 975 -34.49 66.74 -18.61
C ALA A 975 -33.88 65.77 -17.57
N ALA A 976 -34.50 65.64 -16.40
CA ALA A 976 -34.08 64.67 -15.38
C ALA A 976 -34.40 63.22 -15.79
N LEU A 977 -35.54 63.00 -16.44
CA LEU A 977 -35.94 61.70 -16.97
C LEU A 977 -35.06 61.28 -18.17
N GLU A 978 -34.66 62.21 -19.03
CA GLU A 978 -33.69 61.96 -20.12
C GLU A 978 -32.34 61.47 -19.59
N ARG A 979 -31.82 62.11 -18.53
CA ARG A 979 -30.59 61.65 -17.85
C ARG A 979 -30.78 60.25 -17.26
N SER A 980 -31.93 59.99 -16.66
CA SER A 980 -32.26 58.68 -16.10
C SER A 980 -32.37 57.59 -17.18
N ALA A 981 -32.97 57.90 -18.34
CA ALA A 981 -33.07 56.98 -19.48
C ALA A 981 -31.70 56.62 -20.08
N SER A 982 -30.77 57.59 -20.17
CA SER A 982 -29.38 57.32 -20.55
C SER A 982 -28.67 56.39 -19.55
N GLY A 983 -28.95 56.55 -18.26
CA GLY A 983 -28.51 55.64 -17.20
C GLY A 983 -29.02 54.20 -17.37
N VAL A 984 -30.30 54.01 -17.76
CA VAL A 984 -30.85 52.66 -18.07
C VAL A 984 -30.06 52.01 -19.19
N ALA A 985 -29.84 52.72 -20.30
CA ALA A 985 -29.16 52.17 -21.47
C ALA A 985 -27.72 51.74 -21.14
N SER A 986 -27.05 52.48 -20.25
CA SER A 986 -25.72 52.12 -19.74
C SER A 986 -25.75 50.87 -18.85
N ALA A 987 -26.74 50.75 -17.95
CA ALA A 987 -26.92 49.58 -17.10
C ALA A 987 -27.29 48.32 -17.92
N GLU A 988 -28.18 48.45 -18.90
CA GLU A 988 -28.55 47.38 -19.85
C GLU A 988 -27.33 46.90 -20.64
N ALA A 989 -26.55 47.82 -21.23
CA ALA A 989 -25.34 47.48 -21.97
C ALA A 989 -24.25 46.83 -21.11
N THR A 990 -24.21 47.16 -19.81
CA THR A 990 -23.29 46.53 -18.84
C THR A 990 -23.74 45.11 -18.52
N MET A 991 -25.04 44.89 -18.29
CA MET A 991 -25.61 43.58 -17.98
C MET A 991 -25.57 42.61 -19.17
N ALA A 992 -25.73 43.11 -20.41
CA ALA A 992 -25.62 42.29 -21.62
C ALA A 992 -24.24 41.63 -21.80
N LYS A 993 -23.18 42.17 -21.16
CA LYS A 993 -21.82 41.62 -21.20
C LYS A 993 -21.61 40.45 -20.24
N VAL A 994 -22.50 40.25 -19.26
CA VAL A 994 -22.39 39.17 -18.27
C VAL A 994 -22.59 37.79 -18.92
N GLY A 995 -23.56 37.66 -19.82
CA GLY A 995 -23.85 36.38 -20.52
C GLY A 995 -22.66 35.80 -21.29
N PRO A 996 -22.00 36.57 -22.18
CA PRO A 996 -20.80 36.13 -22.89
C PRO A 996 -19.65 35.69 -21.98
N LEU A 997 -19.42 36.39 -20.87
CA LEU A 997 -18.37 36.02 -19.91
C LEU A 997 -18.72 34.73 -19.16
N LEU A 998 -19.98 34.51 -18.79
CA LEU A 998 -20.41 33.24 -18.20
C LEU A 998 -20.25 32.07 -19.19
N ALA A 999 -20.43 32.30 -20.49
CA ALA A 999 -20.15 31.31 -21.53
C ALA A 999 -18.64 31.01 -21.66
N GLU A 1000 -17.78 32.03 -21.50
CA GLU A 1000 -16.32 31.86 -21.43
C GLU A 1000 -15.91 31.00 -20.22
N VAL A 1001 -16.51 31.23 -19.05
CA VAL A 1001 -16.32 30.37 -17.86
C VAL A 1001 -16.72 28.92 -18.15
N GLY A 1002 -17.84 28.71 -18.88
CA GLY A 1002 -18.28 27.39 -19.31
C GLY A 1002 -17.28 26.69 -20.23
N ALA A 1003 -16.76 27.40 -21.23
CA ALA A 1003 -15.77 26.89 -22.17
C ALA A 1003 -14.44 26.55 -21.48
N ASP A 1004 -13.97 27.37 -20.53
CA ASP A 1004 -12.82 27.02 -19.70
C ASP A 1004 -13.07 25.80 -18.81
N GLY A 1005 -14.30 25.66 -18.29
CA GLY A 1005 -14.71 24.45 -17.57
C GLY A 1005 -14.66 23.18 -18.42
N GLU A 1006 -14.96 23.26 -19.71
CA GLU A 1006 -14.81 22.14 -20.65
C GLU A 1006 -13.34 21.83 -20.93
N ARG A 1007 -12.49 22.86 -21.12
CA ARG A 1007 -11.04 22.68 -21.28
C ARG A 1007 -10.42 21.98 -20.07
N VAL A 1008 -10.84 22.36 -18.85
CA VAL A 1008 -10.42 21.69 -17.60
C VAL A 1008 -10.86 20.23 -17.59
N ALA A 1009 -12.08 19.92 -18.04
CA ALA A 1009 -12.58 18.54 -18.10
C ALA A 1009 -11.80 17.66 -19.09
N GLU A 1010 -11.53 18.18 -20.29
CA GLU A 1010 -10.75 17.47 -21.31
C GLU A 1010 -9.32 17.20 -20.81
N ALA A 1011 -8.68 18.20 -20.21
CA ALA A 1011 -7.34 18.07 -19.65
C ALA A 1011 -7.32 17.04 -18.50
N THR A 1012 -8.32 17.06 -17.61
CA THR A 1012 -8.43 16.10 -16.49
C THR A 1012 -8.64 14.67 -16.99
N LEU A 1013 -9.47 14.46 -18.02
CA LEU A 1013 -9.68 13.15 -18.64
C LEU A 1013 -8.45 12.62 -19.37
N ARG A 1014 -7.68 13.49 -20.04
CA ARG A 1014 -6.41 13.12 -20.65
C ARG A 1014 -5.39 12.72 -19.59
N LEU A 1015 -5.32 13.49 -18.50
CA LEU A 1015 -4.43 13.24 -17.36
C LEU A 1015 -4.75 11.91 -16.66
N GLY A 1016 -6.03 11.59 -16.45
CA GLY A 1016 -6.45 10.29 -15.90
C GLY A 1016 -6.01 9.11 -16.76
N ARG A 1017 -6.13 9.22 -18.09
CA ARG A 1017 -5.65 8.18 -19.03
C ARG A 1017 -4.14 7.98 -18.96
N LEU A 1018 -3.36 9.07 -18.88
CA LEU A 1018 -1.90 9.00 -18.73
C LEU A 1018 -1.51 8.28 -17.43
N VAL A 1019 -2.18 8.57 -16.32
CA VAL A 1019 -1.94 7.90 -15.03
C VAL A 1019 -2.30 6.42 -15.05
N ASP A 1020 -3.40 6.05 -15.72
CA ASP A 1020 -3.75 4.64 -15.90
C ASP A 1020 -2.71 3.88 -16.74
N ASP A 1021 -2.15 4.52 -17.76
CA ASP A 1021 -1.07 3.96 -18.58
C ASP A 1021 0.22 3.77 -17.77
N GLU A 1022 0.61 4.77 -16.97
CA GLU A 1022 1.75 4.65 -16.05
C GLU A 1022 1.54 3.54 -15.02
N ARG A 1023 0.36 3.46 -14.41
CA ARG A 1023 0.02 2.42 -13.43
C ARG A 1023 0.12 1.01 -14.05
N ARG A 1024 -0.34 0.84 -15.29
CA ARG A 1024 -0.20 -0.42 -16.03
C ARG A 1024 1.27 -0.76 -16.30
N ALA A 1025 2.07 0.23 -16.66
CA ALA A 1025 3.48 0.04 -16.93
C ALA A 1025 4.28 -0.27 -15.66
N VAL A 1026 4.03 0.42 -14.54
CA VAL A 1026 4.61 0.10 -13.22
C VAL A 1026 4.24 -1.32 -12.78
N LYS A 1027 2.98 -1.74 -12.95
CA LYS A 1027 2.56 -3.12 -12.66
C LYS A 1027 3.31 -4.16 -13.51
N ALA A 1028 3.58 -3.83 -14.79
CA ALA A 1028 4.36 -4.69 -15.67
C ALA A 1028 5.84 -4.76 -15.28
N ILE A 1029 6.41 -3.67 -14.74
CA ILE A 1029 7.76 -3.64 -14.15
C ILE A 1029 7.79 -4.52 -12.90
N THR A 1030 6.82 -4.37 -11.96
CA THR A 1030 6.75 -5.19 -10.75
C THR A 1030 6.73 -6.69 -11.05
N ALA A 1031 5.86 -7.13 -11.97
CA ALA A 1031 5.78 -8.54 -12.35
C ALA A 1031 7.09 -9.08 -12.97
N LYS A 1032 7.87 -8.22 -13.63
CA LYS A 1032 9.18 -8.60 -14.20
C LYS A 1032 10.28 -8.61 -13.15
N ALA A 1033 10.27 -7.65 -12.21
CA ALA A 1033 11.18 -7.60 -11.08
C ALA A 1033 11.03 -8.86 -10.19
N ASP A 1034 9.80 -9.31 -9.94
CA ASP A 1034 9.54 -10.55 -9.20
C ASP A 1034 10.10 -11.77 -9.93
N ALA A 1035 9.90 -11.86 -11.26
CA ALA A 1035 10.46 -12.93 -12.08
C ALA A 1035 12.00 -12.91 -12.13
N LEU A 1036 12.61 -11.72 -12.09
CA LEU A 1036 14.06 -11.55 -12.03
C LEU A 1036 14.63 -11.90 -10.66
N SER A 1037 13.95 -11.53 -9.57
CA SER A 1037 14.30 -11.94 -8.21
C SER A 1037 14.27 -13.46 -8.08
N GLN A 1038 13.22 -14.11 -8.60
CA GLN A 1038 13.10 -15.56 -8.63
C GLN A 1038 14.20 -16.23 -9.49
N ALA A 1039 14.58 -15.62 -10.61
CA ALA A 1039 15.70 -16.10 -11.42
C ALA A 1039 17.07 -15.91 -10.73
N ALA A 1040 17.26 -14.82 -9.99
CA ALA A 1040 18.46 -14.57 -9.19
C ALA A 1040 18.58 -15.56 -8.02
N GLU A 1041 17.48 -15.88 -7.33
CA GLU A 1041 17.42 -16.97 -6.35
C GLU A 1041 17.79 -18.32 -6.99
N THR A 1042 17.25 -18.60 -8.18
CA THR A 1042 17.55 -19.85 -8.91
C THR A 1042 19.03 -19.93 -9.28
N LEU A 1043 19.66 -18.81 -9.68
CA LEU A 1043 21.10 -18.71 -9.90
C LEU A 1043 21.89 -18.96 -8.62
N ARG A 1044 21.45 -18.43 -7.48
CA ARG A 1044 22.09 -18.67 -6.16
C ARG A 1044 22.04 -20.14 -5.75
N PHE A 1045 20.93 -20.83 -6.01
CA PHE A 1045 20.82 -22.29 -5.81
C PHE A 1045 21.63 -23.10 -6.83
N GLY A 1046 21.76 -22.62 -8.06
CA GLY A 1046 22.60 -23.25 -9.10
C GLY A 1046 24.10 -23.01 -8.92
N MET A 1047 24.51 -22.04 -8.10
CA MET A 1047 25.89 -21.58 -7.92
C MET A 1047 26.57 -22.14 -6.65
N ASP A 1048 26.24 -23.36 -6.19
CA ASP A 1048 27.03 -24.14 -5.21
C ASP A 1048 28.43 -24.57 -5.75
N LEU A 1049 28.90 -23.92 -6.81
CA LEU A 1049 30.19 -24.15 -7.45
C LEU A 1049 31.36 -23.71 -6.54
N GLU A 1050 31.19 -22.66 -5.72
CA GLU A 1050 32.21 -22.25 -4.75
C GLU A 1050 32.49 -23.37 -3.74
N ARG A 1051 31.44 -24.10 -3.36
CA ARG A 1051 31.48 -25.18 -2.37
C ARG A 1051 32.11 -26.44 -2.97
N ALA A 1052 31.67 -26.85 -4.15
CA ALA A 1052 32.28 -27.99 -4.86
C ALA A 1052 33.77 -27.76 -5.18
N VAL A 1053 34.17 -26.52 -5.51
CA VAL A 1053 35.56 -26.17 -5.82
C VAL A 1053 36.40 -26.00 -4.55
N ALA A 1054 35.82 -25.45 -3.47
CA ALA A 1054 36.45 -25.41 -2.16
C ALA A 1054 36.66 -26.83 -1.59
N ASP A 1055 35.72 -27.74 -1.79
CA ASP A 1055 35.80 -29.14 -1.39
C ASP A 1055 36.91 -29.86 -2.19
N ILE A 1056 36.96 -29.67 -3.52
CA ILE A 1056 38.06 -30.16 -4.36
C ILE A 1056 39.41 -29.59 -3.91
N LEU A 1057 39.48 -28.31 -3.54
CA LEU A 1057 40.72 -27.66 -3.06
C LEU A 1057 41.13 -28.10 -1.65
N ALA A 1058 40.17 -28.38 -0.77
CA ALA A 1058 40.44 -28.90 0.56
C ALA A 1058 41.02 -30.31 0.46
N ASP A 1059 40.42 -31.17 -0.37
CA ASP A 1059 40.91 -32.52 -0.65
C ASP A 1059 42.29 -32.48 -1.34
N VAL A 1060 42.45 -31.66 -2.38
CA VAL A 1060 43.74 -31.47 -3.08
C VAL A 1060 44.82 -30.89 -2.16
N GLY A 1061 44.47 -29.93 -1.31
CA GLY A 1061 45.40 -29.30 -0.36
C GLY A 1061 45.84 -30.25 0.76
N VAL A 1062 44.97 -31.17 1.20
CA VAL A 1062 45.33 -32.25 2.13
C VAL A 1062 46.29 -33.23 1.45
N ILE A 1063 46.00 -33.64 0.21
CA ILE A 1063 46.85 -34.52 -0.59
C ILE A 1063 48.22 -33.87 -0.86
N ASN A 1064 48.27 -32.58 -1.19
CA ASN A 1064 49.52 -31.83 -1.45
C ASN A 1064 50.43 -31.77 -0.23
N ARG A 1065 49.86 -31.50 0.95
CA ARG A 1065 50.63 -31.48 2.20
C ARG A 1065 51.20 -32.85 2.55
N GLY A 1066 50.47 -33.93 2.24
CA GLY A 1066 50.98 -35.30 2.38
C GLY A 1066 52.15 -35.58 1.43
N VAL A 1067 52.00 -35.23 0.14
CA VAL A 1067 53.02 -35.52 -0.87
C VAL A 1067 54.28 -34.67 -0.70
N GLN A 1068 54.17 -33.40 -0.28
CA GLN A 1068 55.34 -32.58 0.03
C GLN A 1068 56.12 -33.09 1.25
N ARG A 1069 55.44 -33.68 2.24
CA ARG A 1069 56.11 -34.32 3.39
C ARG A 1069 56.87 -35.57 2.96
N TYR A 1070 56.26 -36.40 2.12
CA TYR A 1070 56.88 -37.58 1.53
C TYR A 1070 58.12 -37.22 0.67
N ALA A 1071 57.98 -36.23 -0.24
CA ALA A 1071 59.07 -35.77 -1.11
C ALA A 1071 60.23 -35.09 -0.36
N ALA A 1072 59.98 -34.55 0.84
CA ALA A 1072 61.01 -34.00 1.73
C ALA A 1072 61.81 -35.07 2.49
N GLY A 1073 61.55 -36.37 2.25
CA GLY A 1073 62.23 -37.48 2.92
C GLY A 1073 61.74 -37.73 4.35
N ILE A 1074 60.64 -37.10 4.77
CA ILE A 1074 59.97 -37.41 6.02
C ILE A 1074 59.07 -38.61 5.72
N LYS A 1075 59.59 -39.82 5.97
CA LYS A 1075 58.82 -41.07 5.88
C LYS A 1075 57.84 -41.15 7.06
N THR A 1076 56.74 -40.41 6.98
CA THR A 1076 55.52 -40.60 7.78
C THR A 1076 54.34 -40.21 6.91
#